data_AF-A0A9N9LM03-F1
#
_entry.id   AF-A0A9N9LM03-F1
#
_cell.length_a   1.000
_cell.length_b   1.000
_cell.length_c   1.000
_cell.angle_alpha   90.00
_cell.angle_beta   90.00
_cell.angle_gamma   90.00
#
_symmetry.space_group_name_H-M   'P 1'
#
loop_
_entity.id
_entity.type
_entity.pdbx_description
1 polymer ?
#
loop_
_entity_poly.entity_id
_entity_poly.type
_entity_poly.pdbx_seq_one_letter_code
_entity_poly.pdbx_strand_id
1 'polypeptide(L)'
;VFLHCRLRSPSKTVSTVPGLHSLEPANQVTLLTTRLLTFVESKPSLVAFGTSAFPPPDFPKSLTSSEWRPWLNTKPRHSSTLTYFLLSTLQNFKLLPLPSVCSYLIHSVNMTPRVIVVGGGLSGLSAAHTIYLAGGNVIVLDKQGFFGGNSTKATSGINGALTRTQVEGEVRDSVKQFYDDTLKSARDKARPDLIKVLTYKSAAAVEWLQDVFNLDLTLVSRLGGHSQPRTHRGHDAKFPGMAITYALMQRLEELAENEPERVQIIKKARVTGINKDGNKITGVTYEFGGESTSVDGPVVLATGGYAADFTETSLLKKHRPDTFNLSSTNGTHATGDGQKMVMAIGGNGIDMDKVQVHPTGLVDPKDPGSKWKFLAAEALRGEGGLLLNGAGDRFCDELGHRDYVSGEMWKEKDKGLFPVRLILNSKASNVLDFHTRHYSGRGLMKKMTGQQLAKEIGCTPDHLQSTFKAYNEIADGKKKDPFGKKFFHNCPVDINDDFHVAVMEPVLHFTMGGIEINDQAQILNSEGKPFEGLYACGELAGGVHGANRLGGSSLLGCVVYGRVAGDTASNYLFQTALKGSVGAAASRLGQISLHIDPSQPGKVSVEWGSQGSIGTGSKQEQQSQTSAGPVMDGSNTDPGKVEKPGKPAKFSVPDKEYTMEEVAKHNTKDDLWVVVKGVVMKLDDWLEEHPGGPQAIMNFMGRDATEEFEMLHDDEVIPKYAPAQVIGRVKGQKVTLEI
;
A
#
# COMPACT_ATOMS: atom_id res chain seq x y z
N VAL A 1 15.32 8.12 30.87
CA VAL A 1 15.16 8.26 32.34
C VAL A 1 15.08 9.74 32.68
N PHE A 2 13.91 10.24 33.06
CA PHE A 2 13.72 11.03 34.29
C PHE A 2 12.22 11.24 34.52
N LEU A 3 11.77 10.97 35.75
CA LEU A 3 10.41 11.19 36.22
C LEU A 3 10.42 12.46 37.09
N HIS A 4 9.36 13.28 37.07
CA HIS A 4 8.93 14.02 38.26
C HIS A 4 7.45 14.38 38.21
N CYS A 5 6.74 14.14 39.31
CA CYS A 5 5.34 14.55 39.50
C CYS A 5 5.22 15.44 40.74
N ARG A 6 4.36 16.46 40.67
CA ARG A 6 3.54 17.05 41.76
C ARG A 6 2.52 18.00 41.08
N LEU A 7 1.22 17.74 41.09
CA LEU A 7 0.24 17.70 42.20
C LEU A 7 -0.10 19.08 42.81
N ARG A 8 -1.09 19.79 42.24
CA ARG A 8 -2.44 20.02 42.83
C ARG A 8 -3.24 21.12 42.12
N SER A 9 -4.55 21.12 42.35
CA SER A 9 -5.57 22.13 41.99
C SER A 9 -6.63 22.15 43.14
N PRO A 10 -7.82 22.80 43.08
CA PRO A 10 -8.29 23.89 42.21
C PRO A 10 -9.00 25.05 42.97
N SER A 11 -9.24 26.19 42.31
CA SER A 11 -10.40 27.13 42.51
C SER A 11 -10.38 28.16 41.36
N LYS A 12 -11.45 28.55 40.66
CA LYS A 12 -12.87 28.94 40.98
C LYS A 12 -13.05 30.31 41.64
N THR A 13 -13.17 31.36 40.81
CA THR A 13 -14.25 32.38 40.88
C THR A 13 -14.40 33.13 39.55
N VAL A 14 -15.41 34.01 39.40
CA VAL A 14 -15.89 34.59 38.13
C VAL A 14 -16.18 36.09 38.27
N SER A 15 -15.73 36.91 37.31
CA SER A 15 -16.27 38.24 36.89
C SER A 15 -15.27 38.90 35.90
N THR A 16 -15.50 39.04 34.58
CA THR A 16 -16.42 39.89 33.78
C THR A 16 -15.97 41.35 33.51
N VAL A 17 -15.46 41.60 32.27
CA VAL A 17 -15.82 42.68 31.29
C VAL A 17 -15.78 44.17 31.72
N PRO A 18 -15.35 45.16 30.88
CA PRO A 18 -14.36 45.22 29.78
C PRO A 18 -13.36 46.42 29.95
N GLY A 19 -12.54 46.75 28.93
CA GLY A 19 -11.91 48.08 28.83
C GLY A 19 -10.82 48.22 27.77
N LEU A 20 -10.91 49.24 26.91
CA LEU A 20 -9.87 49.61 25.95
C LEU A 20 -8.68 50.29 26.66
N HIS A 21 -7.46 50.10 26.17
CA HIS A 21 -6.77 51.17 25.41
C HIS A 21 -5.54 50.66 24.66
N SER A 22 -5.31 51.21 23.47
CA SER A 22 -4.10 51.06 22.66
C SER A 22 -2.97 51.95 23.19
N LEU A 23 -1.70 51.52 23.09
CA LEU A 23 -0.55 52.30 22.58
C LEU A 23 0.78 51.53 22.71
N GLU A 24 1.40 51.24 21.56
CA GLU A 24 2.87 51.17 21.38
C GLU A 24 3.37 52.60 20.98
N PRO A 25 4.69 52.92 20.86
CA PRO A 25 5.86 52.02 20.82
C PRO A 25 7.16 52.47 21.58
N ALA A 26 8.16 51.58 21.53
CA ALA A 26 9.62 51.84 21.42
C ALA A 26 10.47 52.30 22.64
N ASN A 27 11.81 52.17 22.45
CA ASN A 27 12.96 52.45 23.34
C ASN A 27 13.22 51.43 24.48
N GLN A 28 14.45 51.05 24.85
CA GLN A 28 15.82 51.30 24.35
C GLN A 28 16.73 50.09 24.74
N VAL A 29 17.58 49.51 23.85
CA VAL A 29 19.03 49.79 23.61
C VAL A 29 20.02 49.33 24.71
N THR A 30 21.13 48.71 24.27
CA THR A 30 22.42 48.32 24.95
C THR A 30 22.56 46.81 25.20
N LEU A 31 23.40 45.97 24.56
CA LEU A 31 24.67 46.04 23.79
C LEU A 31 25.93 45.64 24.61
N LEU A 32 26.44 44.41 24.41
CA LEU A 32 27.83 43.91 24.66
C LEU A 32 27.93 42.43 24.20
N THR A 33 28.14 42.06 22.92
CA THR A 33 29.39 42.02 22.11
C THR A 33 30.63 41.35 22.73
N THR A 34 31.02 40.19 22.17
CA THR A 34 32.40 39.81 21.74
C THR A 34 32.20 38.66 20.71
N ARG A 35 32.45 38.76 19.39
CA ARG A 35 33.71 38.88 18.59
C ARG A 35 34.63 37.65 18.71
N LEU A 36 35.34 37.11 17.70
CA LEU A 36 35.59 37.39 16.25
C LEU A 36 35.43 36.04 15.47
N LEU A 37 35.65 35.77 14.16
CA LEU A 37 35.89 36.37 12.81
C LEU A 37 35.39 35.23 11.87
N THR A 38 34.60 35.30 10.79
CA THR A 38 34.54 36.09 9.52
C THR A 38 35.76 36.04 8.61
N PHE A 39 35.63 35.40 7.44
CA PHE A 39 35.91 35.85 6.04
C PHE A 39 35.39 34.72 5.10
N VAL A 40 34.60 34.86 4.01
CA VAL A 40 34.36 35.92 2.98
C VAL A 40 35.55 36.03 2.00
N GLU A 41 35.43 36.07 0.65
CA GLU A 41 34.33 36.29 -0.32
C GLU A 41 34.31 35.16 -1.43
N SER A 42 33.89 35.20 -2.71
CA SER A 42 33.36 36.18 -3.71
C SER A 42 32.55 35.47 -4.86
N LYS A 43 31.98 36.24 -5.81
CA LYS A 43 31.58 35.84 -7.19
C LYS A 43 31.75 37.05 -8.15
N PRO A 44 32.09 36.86 -9.44
CA PRO A 44 31.14 37.23 -10.51
C PRO A 44 31.18 36.29 -11.75
N SER A 45 30.93 36.76 -12.99
CA SER A 45 30.25 35.97 -14.05
C SER A 45 30.44 36.40 -15.53
N LEU A 46 30.06 35.50 -16.47
CA LEU A 46 29.62 35.67 -17.90
C LEU A 46 30.63 35.73 -19.11
N VAL A 47 30.52 34.70 -19.99
CA VAL A 47 30.17 34.73 -21.46
C VAL A 47 31.16 35.08 -22.63
N ALA A 48 31.63 34.01 -23.30
CA ALA A 48 31.56 33.64 -24.75
C ALA A 48 32.40 34.26 -25.94
N PHE A 49 32.45 33.46 -27.04
CA PHE A 49 33.04 33.63 -28.41
C PHE A 49 34.60 33.63 -28.54
N GLY A 50 35.24 33.14 -29.61
CA GLY A 50 34.79 32.31 -30.76
C GLY A 50 35.85 32.09 -31.90
N THR A 51 35.96 30.84 -32.41
CA THR A 51 36.51 30.38 -33.74
C THR A 51 37.95 30.72 -34.24
N SER A 52 38.75 29.69 -34.66
CA SER A 52 39.20 29.42 -36.07
C SER A 52 40.55 28.64 -36.26
N ALA A 53 40.79 28.13 -37.48
CA ALA A 53 42.09 27.80 -38.16
C ALA A 53 42.91 26.48 -37.90
N PHE A 54 42.53 25.42 -38.64
CA PHE A 54 43.28 24.43 -39.50
C PHE A 54 44.78 23.96 -39.32
N PRO A 55 45.15 22.78 -39.91
CA PRO A 55 46.44 22.03 -39.82
C PRO A 55 47.17 21.95 -41.22
N PRO A 56 47.88 20.89 -41.71
CA PRO A 56 48.51 19.67 -41.14
C PRO A 56 50.06 19.69 -41.41
N PRO A 57 50.83 18.72 -42.01
CA PRO A 57 50.64 17.35 -42.56
C PRO A 57 51.16 16.24 -41.57
N ASP A 58 51.50 14.97 -41.86
CA ASP A 58 51.54 14.10 -43.08
C ASP A 58 51.35 12.59 -42.70
N PHE A 59 51.83 11.64 -43.53
CA PHE A 59 51.60 10.18 -43.51
C PHE A 59 52.89 9.36 -43.85
N PRO A 60 53.01 8.01 -43.58
CA PRO A 60 52.27 6.99 -44.35
C PRO A 60 51.96 5.59 -43.70
N LYS A 61 50.85 4.98 -44.15
CA LYS A 61 50.65 3.57 -44.63
C LYS A 61 51.20 2.36 -43.81
N SER A 62 50.52 1.20 -43.66
CA SER A 62 49.24 0.70 -44.21
C SER A 62 48.87 -0.73 -43.68
N LEU A 63 47.66 -1.21 -44.03
CA LEU A 63 47.24 -2.64 -44.17
C LEU A 63 46.93 -3.51 -42.93
N THR A 64 45.62 -3.65 -42.67
CA THR A 64 44.81 -4.90 -42.58
C THR A 64 45.25 -6.18 -41.85
N SER A 65 44.21 -6.83 -41.29
CA SER A 65 43.93 -8.28 -41.20
C SER A 65 44.67 -9.17 -40.19
N SER A 66 43.87 -10.11 -39.63
CA SER A 66 44.19 -11.45 -39.12
C SER A 66 45.33 -11.66 -38.11
N GLU A 67 44.97 -12.32 -37.01
CA GLU A 67 45.73 -13.34 -36.25
C GLU A 67 47.26 -13.48 -36.47
N TRP A 68 48.06 -13.51 -35.40
CA TRP A 68 48.61 -14.76 -34.81
C TRP A 68 49.56 -14.45 -33.62
N ARG A 69 49.63 -15.35 -32.65
CA ARG A 69 50.64 -15.36 -31.57
C ARG A 69 51.88 -16.16 -32.04
N PRO A 70 53.01 -16.20 -31.30
CA PRO A 70 53.20 -17.35 -30.40
C PRO A 70 54.06 -17.09 -29.12
N TRP A 71 54.33 -18.18 -28.40
CA TRP A 71 55.10 -18.36 -27.14
C TRP A 71 54.35 -18.02 -25.84
N LEU A 72 54.04 -18.93 -24.91
CA LEU A 72 54.11 -20.41 -24.81
C LEU A 72 53.02 -20.86 -23.78
N ASN A 73 52.48 -22.08 -23.68
CA ASN A 73 52.64 -23.30 -24.50
C ASN A 73 51.34 -24.15 -24.55
N THR A 74 51.45 -25.36 -25.11
CA THR A 74 50.51 -26.51 -25.15
C THR A 74 50.33 -27.22 -23.78
N LYS A 75 49.16 -27.78 -23.38
CA LYS A 75 48.39 -28.97 -23.89
C LYS A 75 49.14 -30.32 -23.74
N PRO A 76 48.49 -31.48 -23.44
CA PRO A 76 47.13 -31.84 -23.90
C PRO A 76 46.16 -32.61 -22.93
N ARG A 77 44.97 -32.83 -23.52
CA ARG A 77 43.73 -33.59 -23.22
C ARG A 77 43.76 -34.93 -22.44
N HIS A 78 42.55 -35.31 -22.00
CA HIS A 78 42.08 -36.55 -21.36
C HIS A 78 42.59 -37.89 -21.92
N SER A 79 42.66 -38.87 -21.00
CA SER A 79 42.04 -40.20 -21.17
C SER A 79 41.31 -40.59 -19.87
N SER A 80 40.49 -41.64 -19.90
CA SER A 80 39.64 -42.06 -18.79
C SER A 80 40.12 -43.36 -18.10
N THR A 81 39.43 -43.73 -17.02
CA THR A 81 39.38 -45.09 -16.43
C THR A 81 40.61 -45.58 -15.66
N LEU A 82 40.51 -45.61 -14.32
CA LEU A 82 40.52 -46.88 -13.56
C LEU A 82 40.03 -46.71 -12.10
N THR A 83 39.79 -47.84 -11.43
CA THR A 83 39.68 -48.00 -9.96
C THR A 83 38.54 -47.26 -9.24
N TYR A 84 37.32 -47.48 -9.73
CA TYR A 84 36.13 -47.53 -8.88
C TYR A 84 36.21 -48.81 -7.99
N PHE A 85 37.01 -48.83 -6.93
CA PHE A 85 37.23 -50.07 -6.16
C PHE A 85 37.70 -49.91 -4.70
N LEU A 86 36.91 -49.30 -3.80
CA LEU A 86 36.98 -49.55 -2.34
C LEU A 86 35.81 -48.95 -1.51
N LEU A 87 34.55 -49.18 -1.92
CA LEU A 87 33.38 -48.86 -1.09
C LEU A 87 32.12 -49.69 -1.42
N SER A 88 32.30 -50.94 -1.87
CA SER A 88 31.23 -51.87 -2.27
C SER A 88 31.17 -53.16 -1.44
N THR A 89 31.73 -53.15 -0.22
CA THR A 89 31.86 -54.33 0.64
C THR A 89 31.57 -54.02 2.12
N LEU A 90 30.33 -53.60 2.42
CA LEU A 90 29.76 -53.76 3.78
C LEU A 90 28.21 -53.89 3.82
N GLN A 91 27.57 -54.24 2.69
CA GLN A 91 26.19 -54.73 2.71
C GLN A 91 26.16 -56.22 3.13
N ASN A 92 26.29 -56.50 4.43
CA ASN A 92 25.79 -57.75 5.04
C ASN A 92 25.96 -57.75 6.58
N PHE A 93 25.13 -56.99 7.30
CA PHE A 93 24.64 -57.40 8.63
C PHE A 93 23.33 -56.66 8.94
N LYS A 94 22.29 -57.40 9.36
CA LYS A 94 21.03 -56.83 9.85
C LYS A 94 21.22 -56.38 11.30
N LEU A 95 21.02 -55.10 11.62
CA LEU A 95 20.73 -54.63 12.98
C LEU A 95 20.06 -53.23 12.94
N LEU A 96 18.84 -53.19 13.49
CA LEU A 96 17.98 -52.08 13.96
C LEU A 96 18.29 -50.60 13.56
N PRO A 97 17.29 -49.83 13.09
CA PRO A 97 17.42 -48.38 12.86
C PRO A 97 17.21 -47.55 14.14
N LEU A 98 17.97 -46.45 14.28
CA LEU A 98 17.76 -45.38 15.28
C LEU A 98 17.82 -43.99 14.60
N PRO A 99 16.68 -43.38 14.24
CA PRO A 99 16.62 -42.02 13.71
C PRO A 99 16.19 -41.00 14.77
N SER A 100 16.90 -39.85 14.86
CA SER A 100 16.33 -38.52 15.24
C SER A 100 17.39 -37.40 15.34
N VAL A 101 18.60 -37.69 15.83
CA VAL A 101 19.48 -36.63 16.39
C VAL A 101 20.15 -35.74 15.35
N CYS A 102 20.59 -36.28 14.20
CA CYS A 102 21.47 -35.53 13.29
C CYS A 102 20.78 -34.48 12.41
N SER A 103 19.47 -34.58 12.15
CA SER A 103 18.77 -33.63 11.24
C SER A 103 18.56 -32.24 11.85
N TYR A 104 18.60 -32.10 13.18
CA TYR A 104 18.34 -30.85 13.88
C TYR A 104 19.50 -29.83 13.82
N LEU A 105 20.72 -30.26 13.48
CA LEU A 105 21.92 -29.40 13.58
C LEU A 105 22.25 -28.61 12.31
N ILE A 106 21.64 -28.92 11.16
CA ILE A 106 21.99 -28.32 9.86
C ILE A 106 21.10 -27.11 9.52
N HIS A 107 19.90 -26.98 10.09
CA HIS A 107 18.98 -25.87 9.80
C HIS A 107 19.33 -24.55 10.51
N SER A 108 20.35 -24.51 11.36
CA SER A 108 20.76 -23.29 12.08
C SER A 108 21.66 -22.34 11.26
N VAL A 109 21.33 -22.15 9.97
CA VAL A 109 21.85 -21.01 9.20
C VAL A 109 21.35 -19.73 9.86
N ASN A 110 22.26 -18.83 10.20
CA ASN A 110 21.97 -17.60 10.96
C ASN A 110 21.15 -16.61 10.12
N MET A 111 19.85 -16.85 9.97
CA MET A 111 18.92 -16.00 9.26
C MET A 111 18.80 -14.65 9.97
N THR A 112 19.13 -13.56 9.26
CA THR A 112 19.09 -12.21 9.82
C THR A 112 17.70 -11.89 10.39
N PRO A 113 17.59 -11.43 11.64
CA PRO A 113 16.30 -11.15 12.27
C PRO A 113 15.46 -10.18 11.45
N ARG A 114 14.21 -10.56 11.18
CA ARG A 114 13.30 -9.87 10.26
C ARG A 114 11.89 -9.77 10.84
N VAL A 115 11.10 -8.83 10.34
CA VAL A 115 9.65 -8.80 10.52
C VAL A 115 8.97 -9.39 9.27
N ILE A 116 7.91 -10.16 9.47
CA ILE A 116 7.06 -10.67 8.39
C ILE A 116 5.85 -9.75 8.25
N VAL A 117 5.57 -9.26 7.04
CA VAL A 117 4.37 -8.49 6.71
C VAL A 117 3.50 -9.31 5.76
N VAL A 118 2.21 -9.47 6.10
CA VAL A 118 1.29 -10.31 5.33
C VAL A 118 0.20 -9.46 4.67
N GLY A 119 0.30 -9.30 3.35
CA GLY A 119 -0.54 -8.47 2.50
C GLY A 119 0.16 -7.17 2.08
N GLY A 120 0.49 -7.05 0.80
CA GLY A 120 1.09 -5.85 0.18
C GLY A 120 0.08 -4.73 -0.08
N GLY A 121 -1.01 -4.64 0.70
CA GLY A 121 -1.90 -3.47 0.70
C GLY A 121 -1.22 -2.22 1.26
N LEU A 122 -1.86 -1.05 1.16
CA LEU A 122 -1.28 0.21 1.65
C LEU A 122 -0.85 0.14 3.14
N SER A 123 -1.58 -0.62 3.97
CA SER A 123 -1.23 -0.86 5.37
C SER A 123 0.07 -1.67 5.52
N GLY A 124 0.21 -2.75 4.76
CA GLY A 124 1.41 -3.59 4.77
C GLY A 124 2.63 -2.89 4.17
N LEU A 125 2.45 -2.16 3.07
CA LEU A 125 3.52 -1.33 2.50
C LEU A 125 3.96 -0.22 3.47
N SER A 126 3.01 0.42 4.17
CA SER A 126 3.32 1.41 5.20
C SER A 126 4.07 0.80 6.38
N ALA A 127 3.72 -0.41 6.79
CA ALA A 127 4.45 -1.16 7.81
C ALA A 127 5.87 -1.52 7.33
N ALA A 128 6.01 -2.09 6.13
CA ALA A 128 7.29 -2.53 5.57
C ALA A 128 8.29 -1.38 5.42
N HIS A 129 7.87 -0.23 4.88
CA HIS A 129 8.70 0.97 4.82
C HIS A 129 9.07 1.48 6.22
N THR A 130 8.16 1.42 7.19
CA THR A 130 8.48 1.84 8.58
C THR A 130 9.50 0.91 9.23
N ILE A 131 9.39 -0.41 9.00
CA ILE A 131 10.35 -1.40 9.50
C ILE A 131 11.74 -1.16 8.88
N TYR A 132 11.80 -0.97 7.57
CA TYR A 132 13.03 -0.66 6.85
C TYR A 132 13.68 0.66 7.34
N LEU A 133 12.89 1.73 7.51
CA LEU A 133 13.35 3.04 7.99
C LEU A 133 13.77 3.02 9.47
N ALA A 134 13.19 2.13 10.28
CA ALA A 134 13.64 1.87 11.65
C ALA A 134 14.95 1.06 11.72
N GLY A 135 15.52 0.66 10.57
CA GLY A 135 16.73 -0.16 10.47
C GLY A 135 16.48 -1.68 10.58
N GLY A 136 15.22 -2.10 10.58
CA GLY A 136 14.85 -3.52 10.54
C GLY A 136 15.01 -4.12 9.15
N ASN A 137 14.95 -5.45 9.09
CA ASN A 137 14.78 -6.22 7.86
C ASN A 137 13.33 -6.70 7.76
N VAL A 138 12.80 -6.79 6.54
CA VAL A 138 11.39 -7.14 6.29
C VAL A 138 11.24 -8.14 5.15
N ILE A 139 10.32 -9.09 5.33
CA ILE A 139 9.78 -9.93 4.26
C ILE A 139 8.29 -9.63 4.10
N VAL A 140 7.86 -9.33 2.87
CA VAL A 140 6.45 -9.07 2.53
C VAL A 140 5.92 -10.24 1.71
N LEU A 141 4.87 -10.89 2.22
CA LEU A 141 4.15 -11.99 1.57
C LEU A 141 2.79 -11.50 1.09
N ASP A 142 2.43 -11.73 -0.17
CA ASP A 142 1.07 -11.49 -0.68
C ASP A 142 0.59 -12.66 -1.56
N LYS A 143 -0.68 -13.06 -1.38
CA LYS A 143 -1.34 -14.12 -2.15
C LYS A 143 -1.69 -13.72 -3.59
N GLN A 144 -1.47 -12.47 -3.99
CA GLN A 144 -1.72 -11.97 -5.35
C GLN A 144 -0.43 -11.81 -6.15
N GLY A 145 -0.55 -11.79 -7.48
CA GLY A 145 0.58 -11.51 -8.38
C GLY A 145 1.05 -10.05 -8.35
N PHE A 146 0.26 -9.14 -7.79
CA PHE A 146 0.51 -7.71 -7.72
C PHE A 146 -0.02 -7.12 -6.40
N PHE A 147 0.60 -6.03 -5.92
CA PHE A 147 0.33 -5.44 -4.60
C PHE A 147 -0.84 -4.43 -4.58
N GLY A 148 -1.23 -4.01 -3.38
CA GLY A 148 -2.15 -2.89 -3.13
C GLY A 148 -3.59 -3.27 -2.78
N GLY A 149 -4.11 -4.37 -3.32
CA GLY A 149 -5.41 -4.95 -2.96
C GLY A 149 -6.59 -3.99 -3.15
N ASN A 150 -7.32 -3.68 -2.07
CA ASN A 150 -8.42 -2.69 -2.10
C ASN A 150 -7.93 -1.22 -2.13
N SER A 151 -6.67 -0.97 -1.77
CA SER A 151 -6.15 0.39 -1.52
C SER A 151 -6.04 1.21 -2.81
N THR A 152 -5.59 0.57 -3.88
CA THR A 152 -5.49 1.12 -5.24
C THR A 152 -6.85 1.56 -5.80
N LYS A 153 -7.95 0.93 -5.35
CA LYS A 153 -9.32 1.23 -5.76
C LYS A 153 -9.95 2.43 -5.02
N ALA A 154 -9.23 3.08 -4.10
CA ALA A 154 -9.78 4.19 -3.32
C ALA A 154 -9.74 5.53 -4.08
N THR A 155 -10.92 5.99 -4.51
CA THR A 155 -11.06 7.09 -5.47
C THR A 155 -11.11 8.51 -4.87
N SER A 156 -11.31 8.67 -3.55
CA SER A 156 -11.68 9.98 -2.97
C SER A 156 -10.57 10.74 -2.24
N GLY A 157 -9.47 10.08 -1.83
CA GLY A 157 -8.37 10.70 -1.06
C GLY A 157 -8.20 10.17 0.36
N ILE A 158 -7.22 10.73 1.09
CA ILE A 158 -6.78 10.35 2.44
C ILE A 158 -7.07 11.47 3.45
N ASN A 159 -7.55 11.15 4.66
CA ASN A 159 -7.82 12.20 5.65
C ASN A 159 -6.55 12.67 6.39
N GLY A 160 -6.43 13.97 6.60
CA GLY A 160 -5.43 14.60 7.48
C GLY A 160 -6.02 15.83 8.15
N ALA A 161 -5.78 16.04 9.45
CA ALA A 161 -6.27 17.21 10.18
C ALA A 161 -5.11 17.98 10.83
N LEU A 162 -5.08 19.30 10.63
CA LEU A 162 -3.97 20.20 10.92
C LEU A 162 -2.69 19.84 10.13
N THR A 163 -2.83 19.59 8.83
CA THR A 163 -1.71 19.42 7.89
C THR A 163 -1.11 20.75 7.42
N ARG A 164 0.14 20.72 6.96
CA ARG A 164 0.79 21.78 6.16
C ARG A 164 -0.15 22.32 5.07
N THR A 165 -0.69 21.43 4.23
CA THR A 165 -1.66 21.73 3.18
C THR A 165 -2.89 22.50 3.70
N GLN A 166 -3.50 22.07 4.81
CA GLN A 166 -4.66 22.75 5.38
C GLN A 166 -4.31 24.15 5.91
N VAL A 167 -3.13 24.32 6.52
CA VAL A 167 -2.66 25.63 7.02
C VAL A 167 -2.41 26.61 5.86
N GLU A 168 -1.74 26.14 4.80
CA GLU A 168 -1.47 26.93 3.59
C GLU A 168 -2.75 27.28 2.81
N GLY A 169 -3.74 26.38 2.79
CA GLY A 169 -5.07 26.61 2.22
C GLY A 169 -6.08 27.33 3.14
N GLU A 170 -5.62 27.94 4.24
CA GLU A 170 -6.44 28.61 5.29
C GLU A 170 -7.57 27.76 5.92
N VAL A 171 -7.51 26.43 5.79
CA VAL A 171 -8.55 25.50 6.26
C VAL A 171 -8.50 25.36 7.78
N ARG A 172 -9.47 26.00 8.45
CA ARG A 172 -9.61 26.05 9.93
C ARG A 172 -10.16 24.75 10.53
N ASP A 173 -9.41 23.66 10.34
CA ASP A 173 -9.63 22.37 10.97
C ASP A 173 -8.73 22.17 12.20
N SER A 174 -9.02 21.14 13.00
CA SER A 174 -8.15 20.70 14.08
C SER A 174 -8.28 19.21 14.31
N VAL A 175 -7.21 18.63 14.88
CA VAL A 175 -7.19 17.24 15.35
C VAL A 175 -8.36 16.94 16.30
N LYS A 176 -8.81 17.92 17.11
CA LYS A 176 -9.99 17.74 17.98
C LYS A 176 -11.29 17.67 17.18
N GLN A 177 -11.51 18.53 16.18
CA GLN A 177 -12.70 18.47 15.33
C GLN A 177 -12.77 17.15 14.56
N PHE A 178 -11.63 16.65 14.05
CA PHE A 178 -11.59 15.35 13.39
C PHE A 178 -11.82 14.18 14.36
N TYR A 179 -11.28 14.26 15.59
CA TYR A 179 -11.59 13.33 16.67
C TYR A 179 -13.08 13.29 17.01
N ASP A 180 -13.71 14.46 17.22
CA ASP A 180 -15.12 14.60 17.57
C ASP A 180 -16.04 14.06 16.45
N ASP A 181 -15.74 14.37 15.18
CA ASP A 181 -16.46 13.83 14.02
C ASP A 181 -16.34 12.29 13.94
N THR A 182 -15.14 11.76 14.16
CA THR A 182 -14.90 10.31 14.11
C THR A 182 -15.60 9.59 15.27
N LEU A 183 -15.57 10.16 16.48
CA LEU A 183 -16.29 9.66 17.65
C LEU A 183 -17.80 9.62 17.41
N LYS A 184 -18.37 10.69 16.84
CA LYS A 184 -19.78 10.79 16.45
C LYS A 184 -20.18 9.78 15.37
N SER A 185 -19.27 9.44 14.46
CA SER A 185 -19.48 8.38 13.46
C SER A 185 -19.36 6.96 14.03
N ALA A 186 -18.49 6.76 15.02
CA ALA A 186 -18.28 5.47 15.68
C ALA A 186 -19.41 5.07 16.64
N ARG A 187 -20.18 6.04 17.17
CA ARG A 187 -21.38 5.85 18.03
C ARG A 187 -21.06 5.01 19.29
N ASP A 188 -21.93 4.07 19.63
CA ASP A 188 -21.81 3.11 20.75
C ASP A 188 -20.58 2.21 20.65
N LYS A 189 -19.97 2.10 19.46
CA LYS A 189 -18.77 1.32 19.16
C LYS A 189 -17.49 2.17 19.13
N ALA A 190 -17.52 3.36 19.73
CA ALA A 190 -16.35 4.21 19.86
C ALA A 190 -15.25 3.53 20.71
N ARG A 191 -14.03 3.48 20.18
CA ARG A 191 -12.80 3.17 20.91
C ARG A 191 -11.94 4.44 21.01
N PRO A 192 -12.07 5.25 22.09
CA PRO A 192 -11.37 6.53 22.25
C PRO A 192 -9.84 6.44 22.13
N ASP A 193 -9.27 5.31 22.54
CA ASP A 193 -7.87 4.91 22.38
C ASP A 193 -7.48 4.86 20.90
N LEU A 194 -8.20 4.07 20.10
CA LEU A 194 -7.90 3.86 18.68
C LEU A 194 -8.20 5.11 17.84
N ILE A 195 -9.34 5.76 18.09
CA ILE A 195 -9.74 7.00 17.40
C ILE A 195 -8.74 8.13 17.66
N LYS A 196 -8.13 8.18 18.86
CA LYS A 196 -7.06 9.15 19.17
C LYS A 196 -5.81 8.87 18.34
N VAL A 197 -5.35 7.61 18.25
CA VAL A 197 -4.19 7.26 17.41
C VAL A 197 -4.43 7.64 15.95
N LEU A 198 -5.59 7.25 15.39
CA LEU A 198 -5.98 7.55 14.00
C LEU A 198 -5.93 9.06 13.69
N THR A 199 -6.52 9.88 14.56
CA THR A 199 -6.71 11.32 14.29
C THR A 199 -5.49 12.17 14.68
N TYR A 200 -4.80 11.87 15.78
CA TYR A 200 -3.65 12.64 16.25
C TYR A 200 -2.36 12.34 15.46
N LYS A 201 -2.25 11.17 14.80
CA LYS A 201 -1.16 10.89 13.84
C LYS A 201 -1.50 11.31 12.39
N SER A 202 -2.66 11.92 12.13
CA SER A 202 -3.16 12.08 10.76
C SER A 202 -2.34 13.05 9.89
N ALA A 203 -1.93 14.21 10.43
CA ALA A 203 -1.06 15.13 9.69
C ALA A 203 0.30 14.48 9.34
N ALA A 204 0.98 13.90 10.35
CA ALA A 204 2.25 13.19 10.17
C ALA A 204 2.16 11.93 9.29
N ALA A 205 0.96 11.42 8.99
CA ALA A 205 0.73 10.35 8.03
C ALA A 205 0.62 10.88 6.59
N VAL A 206 -0.09 11.99 6.38
CA VAL A 206 -0.18 12.68 5.08
C VAL A 206 1.17 13.28 4.68
N GLU A 207 1.80 14.01 5.60
CA GLU A 207 3.10 14.67 5.36
C GLU A 207 4.23 13.67 5.10
N TRP A 208 4.17 12.47 5.68
CA TRP A 208 5.12 11.39 5.35
C TRP A 208 4.93 10.84 3.92
N LEU A 209 3.71 10.81 3.40
CA LEU A 209 3.49 10.47 1.99
C LEU A 209 4.06 11.54 1.06
N GLN A 210 3.87 12.82 1.41
CA GLN A 210 4.42 13.95 0.67
C GLN A 210 5.96 13.95 0.72
N ASP A 211 6.54 13.94 1.92
CA ASP A 211 7.99 14.17 2.12
C ASP A 211 8.87 12.93 1.82
N VAL A 212 8.34 11.69 1.89
CA VAL A 212 9.14 10.44 1.65
C VAL A 212 8.90 9.82 0.27
N PHE A 213 7.72 10.03 -0.33
CA PHE A 213 7.36 9.45 -1.63
C PHE A 213 7.07 10.51 -2.71
N ASN A 214 7.30 11.81 -2.40
CA ASN A 214 7.08 12.94 -3.30
C ASN A 214 5.66 12.98 -3.91
N LEU A 215 4.66 12.57 -3.12
CA LEU A 215 3.25 12.50 -3.54
C LEU A 215 2.57 13.87 -3.41
N ASP A 216 1.88 14.31 -4.45
CA ASP A 216 0.98 15.46 -4.33
C ASP A 216 -0.27 15.07 -3.53
N LEU A 217 -0.52 15.81 -2.45
CA LEU A 217 -1.69 15.71 -1.59
C LEU A 217 -2.21 17.13 -1.23
N THR A 218 -2.07 18.09 -2.15
CA THR A 218 -2.38 19.51 -1.91
C THR A 218 -3.85 19.92 -2.08
N LEU A 219 -4.68 19.13 -2.79
CA LEU A 219 -6.12 19.41 -2.92
C LEU A 219 -6.91 18.79 -1.76
N VAL A 220 -7.79 19.56 -1.11
CA VAL A 220 -8.51 19.13 0.10
C VAL A 220 -10.03 19.24 -0.06
N SER A 221 -10.70 18.10 -0.22
CA SER A 221 -12.17 17.99 -0.33
C SER A 221 -12.85 17.78 1.03
N ARG A 222 -14.15 18.12 1.11
CA ARG A 222 -15.03 17.79 2.25
C ARG A 222 -15.94 16.62 1.91
N LEU A 223 -15.84 15.50 2.63
CA LEU A 223 -16.66 14.30 2.43
C LEU A 223 -17.78 14.16 3.48
N GLY A 224 -18.59 13.09 3.37
CA GLY A 224 -19.77 12.89 4.19
C GLY A 224 -19.45 12.77 5.69
N GLY A 225 -20.25 13.43 6.52
CA GLY A 225 -20.08 13.45 7.98
C GLY A 225 -18.97 14.33 8.55
N HIS A 226 -18.11 14.94 7.71
CA HIS A 226 -17.02 15.81 8.18
C HIS A 226 -17.45 17.26 8.42
N SER A 227 -17.04 17.82 9.56
CA SER A 227 -17.22 19.23 9.91
C SER A 227 -16.36 20.20 9.08
N GLN A 228 -15.23 19.75 8.53
CA GLN A 228 -14.29 20.55 7.73
C GLN A 228 -13.74 19.78 6.51
N PRO A 229 -13.22 20.47 5.47
CA PRO A 229 -12.51 19.84 4.36
C PRO A 229 -11.21 19.24 4.91
N ARG A 230 -10.99 17.95 4.67
CA ARG A 230 -9.81 17.25 5.21
C ARG A 230 -9.38 16.01 4.42
N THR A 231 -10.06 15.69 3.33
CA THR A 231 -9.69 14.56 2.48
C THR A 231 -8.77 15.05 1.37
N HIS A 232 -7.49 14.74 1.52
CA HIS A 232 -6.38 15.17 0.68
C HIS A 232 -6.25 14.27 -0.57
N ARG A 233 -5.93 14.89 -1.71
CA ARG A 233 -5.66 14.26 -3.01
C ARG A 233 -4.66 15.11 -3.80
N GLY A 234 -4.01 14.52 -4.79
CA GLY A 234 -3.18 15.26 -5.74
C GLY A 234 -3.97 15.84 -6.91
N HIS A 235 -3.27 16.61 -7.73
CA HIS A 235 -3.65 17.01 -9.09
C HIS A 235 -3.38 15.90 -10.14
N ASP A 236 -2.69 14.82 -9.73
CA ASP A 236 -2.35 13.67 -10.57
C ASP A 236 -3.53 13.14 -11.39
N ALA A 237 -3.25 12.72 -12.63
CA ALA A 237 -4.19 11.97 -13.46
C ALA A 237 -4.33 10.50 -13.01
N LYS A 238 -4.40 10.24 -11.70
CA LYS A 238 -4.53 8.92 -11.07
C LYS A 238 -5.44 9.03 -9.85
N PHE A 239 -6.17 7.97 -9.50
CA PHE A 239 -6.95 7.99 -8.26
C PHE A 239 -6.01 8.04 -7.04
N PRO A 240 -6.35 8.76 -5.94
CA PRO A 240 -5.42 8.94 -4.83
C PRO A 240 -4.96 7.63 -4.18
N GLY A 241 -5.85 6.64 -4.07
CA GLY A 241 -5.49 5.31 -3.59
C GLY A 241 -4.50 4.58 -4.51
N MET A 242 -4.60 4.78 -5.82
CA MET A 242 -3.66 4.24 -6.81
C MET A 242 -2.30 4.94 -6.69
N ALA A 243 -2.26 6.28 -6.79
CA ALA A 243 -1.03 7.07 -6.70
C ALA A 243 -0.23 6.76 -5.41
N ILE A 244 -0.89 6.85 -4.24
CA ILE A 244 -0.25 6.56 -2.95
C ILE A 244 0.27 5.12 -2.89
N THR A 245 -0.53 4.13 -3.30
CA THR A 245 -0.17 2.72 -3.15
C THR A 245 0.90 2.30 -4.16
N TYR A 246 0.89 2.85 -5.38
CA TYR A 246 1.90 2.56 -6.41
C TYR A 246 3.26 3.14 -6.05
N ALA A 247 3.34 4.40 -5.58
CA ALA A 247 4.61 4.98 -5.14
C ALA A 247 5.24 4.19 -3.98
N LEU A 248 4.43 3.74 -3.01
CA LEU A 248 4.91 2.87 -1.93
C LEU A 248 5.31 1.47 -2.43
N MET A 249 4.65 0.93 -3.46
CA MET A 249 4.99 -0.35 -4.08
C MET A 249 6.31 -0.25 -4.86
N GLN A 250 6.42 0.67 -5.82
CA GLN A 250 7.61 0.90 -6.64
C GLN A 250 8.84 1.10 -5.75
N ARG A 251 8.73 1.98 -4.73
CA ARG A 251 9.83 2.23 -3.77
C ARG A 251 10.22 1.00 -2.94
N LEU A 252 9.31 0.06 -2.68
CA LEU A 252 9.64 -1.18 -1.97
C LEU A 252 10.24 -2.24 -2.90
N GLU A 253 9.82 -2.28 -4.17
CA GLU A 253 10.43 -3.12 -5.21
C GLU A 253 11.88 -2.68 -5.47
N GLU A 254 12.13 -1.38 -5.62
CA GLU A 254 13.49 -0.83 -5.69
C GLU A 254 14.36 -1.25 -4.50
N LEU A 255 13.82 -1.24 -3.28
CA LEU A 255 14.57 -1.66 -2.08
C LEU A 255 14.81 -3.17 -2.06
N ALA A 256 13.89 -3.99 -2.57
CA ALA A 256 14.10 -5.43 -2.71
C ALA A 256 15.13 -5.78 -3.81
N GLU A 257 15.24 -4.95 -4.85
CA GLU A 257 16.25 -5.10 -5.90
C GLU A 257 17.65 -4.63 -5.47
N ASN A 258 17.74 -3.55 -4.68
CA ASN A 258 19.02 -2.95 -4.27
C ASN A 258 19.56 -3.45 -2.90
N GLU A 259 18.69 -3.83 -1.96
CA GLU A 259 19.04 -4.34 -0.62
C GLU A 259 18.29 -5.68 -0.31
N PRO A 260 18.46 -6.74 -1.14
CA PRO A 260 17.72 -8.01 -1.02
C PRO A 260 17.97 -8.79 0.29
N GLU A 261 19.03 -8.46 1.03
CA GLU A 261 19.28 -8.97 2.38
C GLU A 261 18.48 -8.23 3.48
N ARG A 262 17.91 -7.07 3.16
CA ARG A 262 17.08 -6.24 4.06
C ARG A 262 15.59 -6.21 3.68
N VAL A 263 15.25 -6.21 2.40
CA VAL A 263 13.87 -6.21 1.91
C VAL A 263 13.65 -7.40 1.00
N GLN A 264 12.66 -8.23 1.32
CA GLN A 264 12.29 -9.40 0.52
C GLN A 264 10.80 -9.34 0.19
N ILE A 265 10.44 -9.63 -1.07
CA ILE A 265 9.07 -9.63 -1.57
C ILE A 265 8.78 -11.01 -2.16
N ILE A 266 7.71 -11.66 -1.69
CA ILE A 266 7.19 -12.89 -2.30
C ILE A 266 5.71 -12.68 -2.64
N LYS A 267 5.44 -12.52 -3.94
CA LYS A 267 4.11 -12.45 -4.52
C LYS A 267 3.61 -13.86 -4.86
N LYS A 268 2.29 -14.04 -4.99
CA LYS A 268 1.63 -15.37 -5.11
C LYS A 268 1.95 -16.32 -3.93
N ALA A 269 2.30 -15.77 -2.77
CA ALA A 269 2.57 -16.49 -1.52
C ALA A 269 1.37 -16.37 -0.56
N ARG A 270 0.59 -17.43 -0.41
CA ARG A 270 -0.61 -17.44 0.43
C ARG A 270 -0.28 -17.91 1.84
N VAL A 271 -0.23 -16.99 2.80
CA VAL A 271 -0.16 -17.36 4.22
C VAL A 271 -1.43 -18.12 4.62
N THR A 272 -1.25 -19.29 5.22
CA THR A 272 -2.30 -20.24 5.62
C THR A 272 -2.29 -20.56 7.12
N GLY A 273 -1.20 -20.27 7.83
CA GLY A 273 -1.08 -20.50 9.28
C GLY A 273 -0.19 -19.46 9.97
N ILE A 274 -0.51 -19.18 11.24
CA ILE A 274 0.31 -18.35 12.14
C ILE A 274 1.00 -19.31 13.12
N ASN A 275 2.33 -19.36 13.09
CA ASN A 275 3.12 -20.31 13.87
C ASN A 275 3.34 -19.76 15.29
N LYS A 276 3.12 -20.55 16.34
CA LYS A 276 3.17 -20.07 17.74
C LYS A 276 3.65 -21.10 18.75
N ASP A 277 4.32 -20.62 19.79
CA ASP A 277 4.61 -21.34 21.04
C ASP A 277 3.92 -20.60 22.20
N GLY A 278 3.01 -21.28 22.90
CA GLY A 278 2.16 -20.66 23.93
C GLY A 278 1.39 -19.43 23.40
N ASN A 279 1.73 -18.24 23.92
CA ASN A 279 1.19 -16.92 23.53
C ASN A 279 2.13 -16.14 22.56
N LYS A 280 3.29 -16.71 22.22
CA LYS A 280 4.32 -16.07 21.39
C LYS A 280 4.24 -16.57 19.95
N ILE A 281 4.20 -15.64 19.01
CA ILE A 281 4.28 -15.97 17.59
C ILE A 281 5.75 -16.16 17.20
N THR A 282 5.99 -17.26 16.48
CA THR A 282 7.32 -17.63 15.99
C THR A 282 7.50 -17.31 14.51
N GLY A 283 6.43 -17.29 13.72
CA GLY A 283 6.47 -17.07 12.28
C GLY A 283 5.12 -17.28 11.59
N VAL A 284 5.14 -17.56 10.28
CA VAL A 284 3.96 -17.97 9.51
C VAL A 284 4.27 -19.15 8.58
N THR A 285 3.24 -19.95 8.30
CA THR A 285 3.24 -20.97 7.24
C THR A 285 2.54 -20.40 6.00
N TYR A 286 3.13 -20.61 4.81
CA TYR A 286 2.57 -20.14 3.54
C TYR A 286 2.74 -21.12 2.38
N GLU A 287 1.77 -21.10 1.47
CA GLU A 287 1.78 -21.82 0.20
C GLU A 287 2.46 -20.96 -0.88
N PHE A 288 3.42 -21.52 -1.62
CA PHE A 288 4.08 -20.89 -2.76
C PHE A 288 4.54 -21.96 -3.77
N GLY A 289 4.32 -21.75 -5.07
CA GLY A 289 4.70 -22.71 -6.11
C GLY A 289 3.95 -24.07 -6.07
N GLY A 290 2.96 -24.22 -5.18
CA GLY A 290 2.30 -25.51 -4.87
C GLY A 290 2.89 -26.23 -3.66
N GLU A 291 3.99 -25.73 -3.09
CA GLU A 291 4.60 -26.25 -1.85
C GLU A 291 4.17 -25.43 -0.63
N SER A 292 4.25 -26.02 0.56
CA SER A 292 4.00 -25.36 1.84
C SER A 292 5.30 -25.20 2.62
N THR A 293 5.61 -23.97 3.03
CA THR A 293 6.85 -23.61 3.71
C THR A 293 6.59 -22.65 4.88
N SER A 294 7.61 -22.31 5.66
CA SER A 294 7.51 -21.39 6.80
C SER A 294 8.62 -20.35 6.81
N VAL A 295 8.32 -19.18 7.39
CA VAL A 295 9.31 -18.15 7.70
C VAL A 295 9.10 -17.65 9.13
N ASP A 296 10.21 -17.50 9.86
CA ASP A 296 10.23 -17.11 11.27
C ASP A 296 10.46 -15.60 11.47
N GLY A 297 9.84 -15.06 12.53
CA GLY A 297 9.90 -13.66 12.93
C GLY A 297 8.58 -13.16 13.56
N PRO A 298 8.56 -11.97 14.18
CA PRO A 298 7.32 -11.24 14.48
C PRO A 298 6.52 -10.96 13.21
N VAL A 299 5.19 -10.91 13.35
CA VAL A 299 4.24 -10.89 12.22
C VAL A 299 3.34 -9.66 12.30
N VAL A 300 3.31 -8.87 11.23
CA VAL A 300 2.36 -7.78 10.98
C VAL A 300 1.36 -8.25 9.92
N LEU A 301 0.11 -8.42 10.31
CA LEU A 301 -0.97 -8.79 9.39
C LEU A 301 -1.64 -7.53 8.81
N ALA A 302 -1.82 -7.53 7.49
CA ALA A 302 -2.32 -6.39 6.70
C ALA A 302 -3.34 -6.83 5.62
N THR A 303 -4.02 -7.96 5.83
CA THR A 303 -4.75 -8.73 4.81
C THR A 303 -6.05 -8.12 4.27
N GLY A 304 -6.46 -6.96 4.75
CA GLY A 304 -7.73 -6.32 4.35
C GLY A 304 -8.99 -6.97 4.98
N GLY A 305 -10.16 -6.58 4.47
CA GLY A 305 -11.47 -7.01 4.97
C GLY A 305 -12.03 -8.33 4.40
N TYR A 306 -13.33 -8.53 4.63
CA TYR A 306 -14.09 -9.72 4.21
C TYR A 306 -15.32 -9.41 3.32
N ALA A 307 -15.44 -8.20 2.76
CA ALA A 307 -16.57 -7.75 1.94
C ALA A 307 -16.56 -8.27 0.47
N ALA A 308 -15.70 -9.24 0.14
CA ALA A 308 -15.75 -10.03 -1.10
C ALA A 308 -15.97 -11.53 -0.86
N ASP A 309 -16.07 -11.99 0.40
CA ASP A 309 -16.31 -13.40 0.69
C ASP A 309 -17.78 -13.77 0.49
N PHE A 310 -18.07 -14.42 -0.63
CA PHE A 310 -19.38 -14.97 -0.95
C PHE A 310 -19.43 -16.51 -0.83
N THR A 311 -18.52 -17.12 -0.04
CA THR A 311 -18.52 -18.57 0.24
C THR A 311 -19.42 -18.95 1.42
N GLU A 312 -19.67 -20.26 1.61
CA GLU A 312 -20.35 -20.77 2.82
C GLU A 312 -19.58 -20.52 4.12
N THR A 313 -18.25 -20.36 4.05
CA THR A 313 -17.39 -20.04 5.21
C THR A 313 -17.36 -18.54 5.55
N SER A 314 -18.18 -17.74 4.86
CA SER A 314 -18.08 -16.29 4.87
C SER A 314 -18.41 -15.64 6.21
N LEU A 315 -17.49 -14.79 6.67
CA LEU A 315 -17.72 -13.89 7.80
C LEU A 315 -18.84 -12.89 7.48
N LEU A 316 -18.99 -12.47 6.23
CA LEU A 316 -20.12 -11.64 5.78
C LEU A 316 -21.44 -12.41 5.89
N LYS A 317 -21.50 -13.65 5.40
CA LYS A 317 -22.71 -14.49 5.51
C LYS A 317 -23.10 -14.76 6.97
N LYS A 318 -22.10 -15.03 7.82
CA LYS A 318 -22.26 -15.33 9.24
C LYS A 318 -22.76 -14.13 10.06
N HIS A 319 -22.26 -12.91 9.78
CA HIS A 319 -22.51 -11.74 10.62
C HIS A 319 -23.48 -10.71 10.01
N ARG A 320 -23.65 -10.68 8.68
CA ARG A 320 -24.55 -9.78 7.94
C ARG A 320 -25.22 -10.44 6.73
N PRO A 321 -26.01 -11.53 6.94
CA PRO A 321 -26.72 -12.21 5.86
C PRO A 321 -27.71 -11.30 5.10
N ASP A 322 -28.20 -10.23 5.75
CA ASP A 322 -29.03 -9.17 5.16
C ASP A 322 -28.35 -8.42 4.00
N THR A 323 -27.01 -8.32 4.00
CA THR A 323 -26.25 -7.64 2.93
C THR A 323 -25.55 -8.56 1.96
N PHE A 324 -25.48 -9.87 2.24
CA PHE A 324 -24.70 -10.86 1.49
C PHE A 324 -24.99 -10.87 -0.03
N ASN A 325 -26.24 -10.59 -0.41
CA ASN A 325 -26.66 -10.59 -1.81
C ASN A 325 -26.26 -9.31 -2.59
N LEU A 326 -25.95 -8.19 -1.92
CA LEU A 326 -25.56 -6.93 -2.58
C LEU A 326 -24.28 -7.06 -3.42
N SER A 327 -24.15 -6.26 -4.47
CA SER A 327 -22.89 -6.12 -5.23
C SER A 327 -21.83 -5.40 -4.40
N SER A 328 -20.54 -5.66 -4.69
CA SER A 328 -19.41 -5.18 -3.90
C SER A 328 -18.42 -4.35 -4.73
N THR A 329 -17.76 -3.38 -4.10
CA THR A 329 -16.66 -2.59 -4.72
C THR A 329 -15.27 -3.14 -4.39
N ASN A 330 -15.20 -4.31 -3.76
CA ASN A 330 -13.95 -4.95 -3.35
C ASN A 330 -13.28 -5.65 -4.54
N GLY A 331 -12.00 -6.00 -4.41
CA GLY A 331 -11.45 -7.11 -5.21
C GLY A 331 -11.84 -8.46 -4.62
N THR A 332 -11.89 -9.49 -5.47
CA THR A 332 -12.17 -10.89 -5.11
C THR A 332 -11.25 -11.44 -4.02
N HIS A 333 -10.06 -10.84 -3.83
CA HIS A 333 -9.09 -11.17 -2.79
C HIS A 333 -9.53 -10.86 -1.35
N ALA A 334 -10.54 -10.02 -1.12
CA ALA A 334 -10.97 -9.56 0.21
C ALA A 334 -11.86 -10.59 0.94
N THR A 335 -11.26 -11.74 1.27
CA THR A 335 -11.93 -12.98 1.72
C THR A 335 -11.86 -13.25 3.23
N GLY A 336 -11.35 -12.30 4.02
CA GLY A 336 -11.26 -12.44 5.48
C GLY A 336 -10.23 -13.45 6.00
N ASP A 337 -9.24 -13.83 5.20
CA ASP A 337 -8.29 -14.90 5.52
C ASP A 337 -7.52 -14.63 6.83
N GLY A 338 -7.04 -13.40 7.03
CA GLY A 338 -6.34 -13.00 8.25
C GLY A 338 -7.24 -13.01 9.50
N GLN A 339 -8.48 -12.55 9.38
CA GLN A 339 -9.48 -12.62 10.44
C GLN A 339 -9.71 -14.08 10.86
N LYS A 340 -9.89 -14.98 9.88
CA LYS A 340 -10.10 -16.43 10.11
C LYS A 340 -8.89 -17.05 10.82
N MET A 341 -7.67 -16.78 10.36
CA MET A 341 -6.43 -17.30 10.99
C MET A 341 -6.25 -16.81 12.43
N VAL A 342 -6.46 -15.51 12.69
CA VAL A 342 -6.31 -14.95 14.04
C VAL A 342 -7.37 -15.50 15.00
N MET A 343 -8.62 -15.59 14.56
CA MET A 343 -9.69 -16.18 15.38
C MET A 343 -9.42 -17.66 15.69
N ALA A 344 -8.82 -18.41 14.75
CA ALA A 344 -8.47 -19.81 14.96
C ALA A 344 -7.36 -20.02 16.01
N ILE A 345 -6.44 -19.06 16.21
CA ILE A 345 -5.42 -19.12 17.28
C ILE A 345 -5.87 -18.50 18.62
N GLY A 346 -7.12 -18.05 18.72
CA GLY A 346 -7.70 -17.49 19.95
C GLY A 346 -7.67 -15.95 20.06
N GLY A 347 -7.54 -15.24 18.94
CA GLY A 347 -7.68 -13.77 18.90
C GLY A 347 -9.13 -13.30 18.79
N ASN A 348 -9.43 -12.13 19.37
CA ASN A 348 -10.80 -11.60 19.41
C ASN A 348 -11.22 -11.01 18.07
N GLY A 349 -12.39 -11.42 17.56
CA GLY A 349 -13.11 -10.72 16.49
C GLY A 349 -14.21 -9.83 17.08
N ILE A 350 -14.10 -8.52 16.90
CA ILE A 350 -15.02 -7.51 17.46
C ILE A 350 -15.82 -6.81 16.35
N ASP A 351 -17.06 -6.42 16.69
CA ASP A 351 -17.95 -5.63 15.83
C ASP A 351 -18.16 -6.19 14.41
N MET A 352 -18.07 -7.52 14.26
CA MET A 352 -18.11 -8.23 12.97
C MET A 352 -19.42 -8.01 12.16
N ASP A 353 -20.48 -7.50 12.79
CA ASP A 353 -21.72 -7.07 12.14
C ASP A 353 -21.62 -5.67 11.48
N LYS A 354 -20.61 -4.87 11.84
CA LYS A 354 -20.37 -3.52 11.30
C LYS A 354 -19.69 -3.60 9.94
N VAL A 355 -20.50 -3.94 8.94
CA VAL A 355 -20.18 -3.85 7.51
C VAL A 355 -20.90 -2.64 6.92
N GLN A 356 -20.15 -1.76 6.26
CA GLN A 356 -20.64 -0.55 5.60
C GLN A 356 -21.03 -0.84 4.15
N VAL A 357 -22.27 -0.47 3.83
CA VAL A 357 -22.74 -0.23 2.47
C VAL A 357 -22.38 1.21 2.06
N HIS A 358 -21.96 1.40 0.82
CA HIS A 358 -21.73 2.71 0.21
C HIS A 358 -22.91 3.09 -0.68
N PRO A 359 -23.45 4.32 -0.63
CA PRO A 359 -24.63 4.70 -1.40
C PRO A 359 -24.39 4.77 -2.91
N THR A 360 -23.17 5.07 -3.35
CA THR A 360 -22.88 5.38 -4.76
C THR A 360 -21.90 4.36 -5.36
N GLY A 361 -22.41 3.14 -5.61
CA GLY A 361 -21.80 2.20 -6.56
C GLY A 361 -22.30 2.47 -7.97
N LEU A 362 -21.40 2.52 -8.95
CA LEU A 362 -21.72 2.77 -10.36
C LEU A 362 -22.39 1.54 -10.97
N VAL A 363 -23.58 1.75 -11.54
CA VAL A 363 -24.29 0.74 -12.34
C VAL A 363 -23.84 0.89 -13.79
N ASP A 364 -23.19 -0.13 -14.37
CA ASP A 364 -22.93 -0.17 -15.80
C ASP A 364 -24.26 -0.40 -16.55
N PRO A 365 -24.65 0.47 -17.52
CA PRO A 365 -25.85 0.24 -18.32
C PRO A 365 -25.81 -1.05 -19.17
N LYS A 366 -24.62 -1.64 -19.40
CA LYS A 366 -24.41 -2.88 -20.17
C LYS A 366 -24.48 -4.13 -19.29
N ASP A 367 -24.05 -4.03 -18.03
CA ASP A 367 -24.22 -5.07 -17.01
C ASP A 367 -24.75 -4.47 -15.68
N PRO A 368 -26.07 -4.17 -15.62
CA PRO A 368 -26.67 -3.68 -14.39
C PRO A 368 -26.68 -4.71 -13.25
N GLY A 369 -26.55 -6.00 -13.58
CA GLY A 369 -26.58 -7.12 -12.63
C GLY A 369 -25.25 -7.42 -11.96
N SER A 370 -24.15 -6.79 -12.39
CA SER A 370 -22.79 -7.18 -12.00
C SER A 370 -22.58 -7.28 -10.49
N LYS A 371 -22.00 -8.39 -10.02
CA LYS A 371 -21.65 -8.58 -8.60
C LYS A 371 -20.52 -7.65 -8.15
N TRP A 372 -19.73 -7.12 -9.09
CA TRP A 372 -18.58 -6.24 -8.84
C TRP A 372 -18.82 -4.88 -9.50
N LYS A 373 -18.81 -3.79 -8.72
CA LYS A 373 -19.14 -2.45 -9.22
C LYS A 373 -18.06 -1.43 -8.88
N PHE A 374 -17.79 -0.52 -9.81
CA PHE A 374 -16.86 0.59 -9.56
C PHE A 374 -17.44 1.58 -8.55
N LEU A 375 -16.57 2.13 -7.69
CA LEU A 375 -16.98 3.10 -6.68
C LEU A 375 -17.00 4.51 -7.26
N ALA A 376 -18.18 5.16 -7.30
CA ALA A 376 -18.25 6.59 -7.54
C ALA A 376 -17.66 7.32 -6.32
N ALA A 377 -16.65 8.17 -6.53
CA ALA A 377 -15.97 8.85 -5.44
C ALA A 377 -16.96 9.68 -4.59
N GLU A 378 -16.81 9.63 -3.27
CA GLU A 378 -17.58 10.48 -2.37
C GLU A 378 -17.25 11.97 -2.58
N ALA A 379 -16.06 12.25 -3.11
CA ALA A 379 -15.66 13.59 -3.56
C ALA A 379 -16.64 14.18 -4.60
N LEU A 380 -17.28 13.36 -5.45
CA LEU A 380 -18.28 13.85 -6.40
C LEU A 380 -19.46 14.54 -5.69
N ARG A 381 -19.90 14.00 -4.54
CA ARG A 381 -20.92 14.62 -3.67
C ARG A 381 -20.32 15.76 -2.83
N GLY A 382 -19.06 15.59 -2.39
CA GLY A 382 -18.27 16.62 -1.69
C GLY A 382 -18.21 17.94 -2.43
N GLU A 383 -17.86 17.89 -3.72
CA GLU A 383 -17.76 19.04 -4.63
C GLU A 383 -19.11 19.49 -5.23
N GLY A 384 -20.24 19.12 -4.61
CA GLY A 384 -21.57 19.65 -4.94
C GLY A 384 -22.46 18.78 -5.83
N GLY A 385 -22.04 17.55 -6.17
CA GLY A 385 -22.88 16.61 -6.92
C GLY A 385 -24.12 16.16 -6.15
N LEU A 386 -25.27 16.14 -6.85
CA LEU A 386 -26.60 15.88 -6.28
C LEU A 386 -27.07 14.46 -6.54
N LEU A 387 -27.85 13.90 -5.60
CA LEU A 387 -28.59 12.65 -5.80
C LEU A 387 -30.05 12.97 -6.11
N LEU A 388 -30.48 12.63 -7.33
CA LEU A 388 -31.87 12.74 -7.77
C LEU A 388 -32.51 11.35 -7.84
N ASN A 389 -33.77 11.23 -7.46
CA ASN A 389 -34.56 10.00 -7.59
C ASN A 389 -35.14 9.84 -9.01
N GLY A 390 -35.97 8.81 -9.21
CA GLY A 390 -36.64 8.51 -10.47
C GLY A 390 -37.62 9.58 -10.97
N ALA A 391 -38.03 10.54 -10.14
CA ALA A 391 -38.89 11.67 -10.54
C ALA A 391 -38.09 12.94 -10.91
N GLY A 392 -36.84 13.07 -10.44
CA GLY A 392 -36.03 14.28 -10.56
C GLY A 392 -35.93 15.11 -9.27
N ASP A 393 -36.47 14.60 -8.16
CA ASP A 393 -36.41 15.24 -6.84
C ASP A 393 -35.13 14.85 -6.07
N ARG A 394 -34.64 15.79 -5.25
CA ARG A 394 -33.71 15.48 -4.15
C ARG A 394 -34.46 14.79 -3.01
N PHE A 395 -33.79 13.87 -2.31
CA PHE A 395 -34.40 13.06 -1.25
C PHE A 395 -33.58 12.94 0.05
N CYS A 396 -32.36 13.49 0.11
CA CYS A 396 -31.48 13.40 1.28
C CYS A 396 -30.44 14.55 1.34
N ASP A 397 -29.72 14.68 2.46
CA ASP A 397 -28.41 15.35 2.44
C ASP A 397 -27.36 14.38 1.89
N GLU A 398 -26.85 14.69 0.70
CA GLU A 398 -25.81 13.96 -0.02
C GLU A 398 -24.46 13.91 0.75
N LEU A 399 -24.28 14.72 1.80
CA LEU A 399 -23.13 14.75 2.71
C LEU A 399 -23.44 14.17 4.11
N GLY A 400 -24.59 13.52 4.28
CA GLY A 400 -24.87 12.68 5.44
C GLY A 400 -23.94 11.47 5.55
N HIS A 401 -24.08 10.72 6.65
CA HIS A 401 -23.32 9.47 6.82
C HIS A 401 -23.78 8.41 5.82
N ARG A 402 -22.89 7.50 5.43
CA ARG A 402 -23.13 6.52 4.36
C ARG A 402 -24.31 5.59 4.64
N ASP A 403 -24.52 5.22 5.89
CA ASP A 403 -25.67 4.43 6.35
C ASP A 403 -27.00 5.21 6.24
N TYR A 404 -27.00 6.52 6.54
CA TYR A 404 -28.16 7.38 6.29
C TYR A 404 -28.45 7.54 4.79
N VAL A 405 -27.45 7.85 3.96
CA VAL A 405 -27.67 8.08 2.51
C VAL A 405 -28.13 6.79 1.82
N SER A 406 -27.53 5.64 2.14
CA SER A 406 -28.06 4.32 1.69
C SER A 406 -29.46 4.05 2.25
N GLY A 407 -29.71 4.44 3.51
CA GLY A 407 -31.02 4.42 4.17
C GLY A 407 -32.12 5.11 3.38
N GLU A 408 -31.90 6.37 2.98
CA GLU A 408 -32.88 7.11 2.17
C GLU A 408 -32.99 6.53 0.75
N MET A 409 -31.89 6.04 0.15
CA MET A 409 -31.95 5.35 -1.15
C MET A 409 -32.82 4.08 -1.12
N TRP A 410 -32.79 3.29 -0.03
CA TRP A 410 -33.70 2.15 0.08
C TRP A 410 -35.17 2.60 0.15
N LYS A 411 -35.48 3.68 0.87
CA LYS A 411 -36.85 4.24 0.89
C LYS A 411 -37.31 4.74 -0.49
N GLU A 412 -36.42 5.35 -1.28
CA GLU A 412 -36.76 5.73 -2.65
C GLU A 412 -37.00 4.49 -3.53
N LYS A 413 -36.26 3.40 -3.33
CA LYS A 413 -36.50 2.12 -4.02
C LYS A 413 -37.85 1.51 -3.65
N ASP A 414 -38.21 1.52 -2.36
CA ASP A 414 -39.48 0.99 -1.85
C ASP A 414 -40.70 1.80 -2.36
N LYS A 415 -40.52 3.10 -2.63
CA LYS A 415 -41.51 3.96 -3.30
C LYS A 415 -41.60 3.74 -4.81
N GLY A 416 -40.72 2.94 -5.41
CA GLY A 416 -40.59 2.78 -6.86
C GLY A 416 -39.87 3.96 -7.56
N LEU A 417 -39.25 4.88 -6.83
CA LEU A 417 -38.57 6.08 -7.34
C LEU A 417 -37.10 5.80 -7.70
N PHE A 418 -36.85 4.67 -8.36
CA PHE A 418 -35.55 4.27 -8.92
C PHE A 418 -35.59 4.32 -10.46
N PRO A 419 -34.45 4.51 -11.16
CA PRO A 419 -33.09 4.60 -10.62
C PRO A 419 -32.76 5.94 -9.95
N VAL A 420 -31.90 5.91 -8.94
CA VAL A 420 -31.23 7.11 -8.42
C VAL A 420 -30.05 7.48 -9.31
N ARG A 421 -29.89 8.77 -9.59
CA ARG A 421 -28.83 9.36 -10.41
C ARG A 421 -27.96 10.27 -9.56
N LEU A 422 -26.65 10.12 -9.66
CA LEU A 422 -25.72 11.17 -9.27
C LEU A 422 -25.50 12.10 -10.47
N ILE A 423 -25.62 13.40 -10.24
CA ILE A 423 -25.32 14.43 -11.24
C ILE A 423 -24.24 15.39 -10.73
N LEU A 424 -23.36 15.83 -11.62
CA LEU A 424 -22.42 16.93 -11.40
C LEU A 424 -22.63 17.96 -12.50
N ASN A 425 -22.71 19.24 -12.13
CA ASN A 425 -22.70 20.34 -13.08
C ASN A 425 -21.27 20.62 -13.58
N SER A 426 -21.11 21.47 -14.61
CA SER A 426 -19.80 21.75 -15.22
C SER A 426 -18.73 22.14 -14.20
N LYS A 427 -19.04 23.03 -13.26
CA LYS A 427 -18.17 23.45 -12.16
C LYS A 427 -17.67 22.28 -11.32
N ALA A 428 -18.58 21.43 -10.85
CA ALA A 428 -18.24 20.27 -10.01
C ALA A 428 -17.46 19.20 -10.79
N SER A 429 -17.76 18.99 -12.08
CA SER A 429 -16.96 18.10 -12.93
C SER A 429 -15.57 18.64 -13.20
N ASN A 430 -15.39 19.95 -13.41
CA ASN A 430 -14.06 20.53 -13.70
C ASN A 430 -13.09 20.37 -12.50
N VAL A 431 -13.59 20.43 -11.26
CA VAL A 431 -12.80 20.18 -10.03
C VAL A 431 -12.40 18.70 -9.87
N LEU A 432 -13.07 17.79 -10.59
CA LEU A 432 -12.91 16.33 -10.55
C LEU A 432 -12.78 15.75 -11.97
N ASP A 433 -12.14 16.49 -12.89
CA ASP A 433 -12.12 16.19 -14.32
C ASP A 433 -11.64 14.75 -14.60
N PHE A 434 -10.54 14.35 -13.96
CA PHE A 434 -10.01 13.00 -14.05
C PHE A 434 -11.04 11.92 -13.69
N HIS A 435 -11.79 12.12 -12.59
CA HIS A 435 -12.86 11.20 -12.19
C HIS A 435 -13.94 11.12 -13.25
N THR A 436 -14.44 12.26 -13.73
CA THR A 436 -15.52 12.30 -14.72
C THR A 436 -15.09 11.70 -16.06
N ARG A 437 -13.87 11.98 -16.55
CA ARG A 437 -13.32 11.34 -17.76
C ARG A 437 -13.16 9.83 -17.56
N HIS A 438 -12.57 9.39 -16.45
CA HIS A 438 -12.35 7.96 -16.17
C HIS A 438 -13.67 7.17 -16.12
N TYR A 439 -14.70 7.71 -15.46
CA TYR A 439 -16.01 7.06 -15.41
C TYR A 439 -16.73 7.11 -16.76
N SER A 440 -16.52 8.15 -17.57
CA SER A 440 -17.13 8.28 -18.90
C SER A 440 -16.48 7.40 -19.97
N GLY A 441 -15.15 7.28 -20.01
CA GLY A 441 -14.46 6.33 -20.90
C GLY A 441 -14.86 4.88 -20.62
N ARG A 442 -15.08 4.53 -19.35
CA ARG A 442 -15.64 3.22 -18.96
C ARG A 442 -17.14 3.05 -19.29
N GLY A 443 -17.83 4.09 -19.76
CA GLY A 443 -19.27 4.08 -20.06
C GLY A 443 -20.20 4.13 -18.85
N LEU A 444 -19.64 4.31 -17.64
CA LEU A 444 -20.36 4.32 -16.36
C LEU A 444 -20.99 5.70 -16.06
N MET A 445 -20.57 6.74 -16.78
CA MET A 445 -21.02 8.12 -16.64
C MET A 445 -21.20 8.75 -18.02
N LYS A 446 -22.22 9.60 -18.19
CA LYS A 446 -22.55 10.24 -19.47
C LYS A 446 -22.61 11.75 -19.30
N LYS A 447 -22.07 12.50 -20.27
CA LYS A 447 -22.27 13.94 -20.36
C LYS A 447 -23.56 14.24 -21.15
N MET A 448 -24.40 15.15 -20.66
CA MET A 448 -25.65 15.58 -21.30
C MET A 448 -26.08 16.98 -20.81
N THR A 449 -26.90 17.70 -21.57
CA THR A 449 -27.46 18.99 -21.10
C THR A 449 -28.57 18.78 -20.06
N GLY A 450 -28.92 19.79 -19.26
CA GLY A 450 -30.01 19.67 -18.29
C GLY A 450 -31.39 19.35 -18.92
N GLN A 451 -31.65 19.76 -20.16
CA GLN A 451 -32.88 19.39 -20.88
C GLN A 451 -32.86 17.92 -21.35
N GLN A 452 -31.68 17.39 -21.69
CA GLN A 452 -31.49 15.96 -21.97
C GLN A 452 -31.64 15.13 -20.68
N LEU A 453 -31.13 15.61 -19.55
CA LEU A 453 -31.30 15.00 -18.23
C LEU A 453 -32.78 14.96 -17.80
N ALA A 454 -33.54 16.04 -17.96
CA ALA A 454 -34.98 16.04 -17.69
C ALA A 454 -35.71 14.95 -18.49
N LYS A 455 -35.39 14.83 -19.79
CA LYS A 455 -35.93 13.78 -20.68
C LYS A 455 -35.48 12.37 -20.31
N GLU A 456 -34.25 12.19 -19.80
CA GLU A 456 -33.70 10.90 -19.37
C GLU A 456 -34.28 10.43 -18.03
N ILE A 457 -34.58 11.37 -17.13
CA ILE A 457 -35.39 11.14 -15.92
C ILE A 457 -36.84 10.79 -16.28
N GLY A 458 -37.41 11.50 -17.26
CA GLY A 458 -38.84 11.42 -17.62
C GLY A 458 -39.69 12.55 -17.03
N CYS A 459 -39.07 13.64 -16.57
CA CYS A 459 -39.74 14.80 -15.99
C CYS A 459 -39.74 16.01 -16.95
N THR A 460 -40.48 17.08 -16.62
CA THR A 460 -40.44 18.32 -17.41
C THR A 460 -39.19 19.14 -17.08
N PRO A 461 -38.66 19.92 -18.05
CA PRO A 461 -37.58 20.87 -17.77
C PRO A 461 -37.92 21.86 -16.65
N ASP A 462 -39.17 22.33 -16.59
CA ASP A 462 -39.63 23.25 -15.54
C ASP A 462 -39.63 22.62 -14.14
N HIS A 463 -39.92 21.32 -14.02
CA HIS A 463 -39.80 20.59 -12.76
C HIS A 463 -38.34 20.50 -12.32
N LEU A 464 -37.43 20.05 -13.19
CA LEU A 464 -36.01 19.91 -12.86
C LEU A 464 -35.36 21.28 -12.54
N GLN A 465 -35.70 22.33 -13.29
CA GLN A 465 -35.27 23.70 -12.98
C GLN A 465 -35.87 24.22 -11.67
N SER A 466 -37.07 23.79 -11.29
CA SER A 466 -37.64 24.11 -9.98
C SER A 466 -36.88 23.42 -8.83
N THR A 467 -36.47 22.16 -9.01
CA THR A 467 -35.59 21.44 -8.06
C THR A 467 -34.24 22.14 -7.90
N PHE A 468 -33.60 22.53 -9.01
CA PHE A 468 -32.33 23.27 -8.97
C PHE A 468 -32.48 24.66 -8.35
N LYS A 469 -33.53 25.42 -8.70
CA LYS A 469 -33.84 26.71 -8.09
C LYS A 469 -34.07 26.58 -6.57
N ALA A 470 -34.82 25.58 -6.13
CA ALA A 470 -35.05 25.33 -4.70
C ALA A 470 -33.73 25.00 -3.98
N TYR A 471 -32.86 24.18 -4.58
CA TYR A 471 -31.53 23.89 -4.05
C TYR A 471 -30.64 25.14 -3.95
N ASN A 472 -30.64 26.00 -4.97
CA ASN A 472 -29.89 27.26 -4.96
C ASN A 472 -30.40 28.22 -3.87
N GLU A 473 -31.73 28.36 -3.71
CA GLU A 473 -32.33 29.18 -2.64
C GLU A 473 -32.00 28.65 -1.24
N ILE A 474 -31.79 27.34 -1.09
CA ILE A 474 -31.31 26.72 0.15
C ILE A 474 -29.81 27.01 0.35
N ALA A 475 -28.97 26.86 -0.69
CA ALA A 475 -27.54 27.14 -0.63
C ALA A 475 -27.23 28.62 -0.32
N ASP A 476 -28.03 29.54 -0.86
CA ASP A 476 -28.00 30.98 -0.57
C ASP A 476 -28.50 31.34 0.85
N GLY A 477 -28.95 30.36 1.64
CA GLY A 477 -29.51 30.57 2.98
C GLY A 477 -30.91 31.20 3.02
N LYS A 478 -31.56 31.40 1.87
CA LYS A 478 -32.91 31.97 1.74
C LYS A 478 -33.99 31.00 2.22
N LYS A 479 -33.70 29.69 2.20
CA LYS A 479 -34.54 28.60 2.70
C LYS A 479 -33.73 27.62 3.56
N LYS A 480 -34.40 26.89 4.45
CA LYS A 480 -33.80 25.76 5.17
C LYS A 480 -33.88 24.51 4.29
N ASP A 481 -32.82 23.70 4.27
CA ASP A 481 -32.84 22.40 3.61
C ASP A 481 -33.78 21.42 4.34
N PRO A 482 -34.72 20.74 3.65
CA PRO A 482 -35.67 19.82 4.29
C PRO A 482 -35.01 18.54 4.82
N PHE A 483 -33.81 18.19 4.36
CA PHE A 483 -33.03 17.04 4.81
C PHE A 483 -31.93 17.42 5.82
N GLY A 484 -31.81 18.71 6.14
CA GLY A 484 -30.84 19.24 7.10
C GLY A 484 -29.44 19.52 6.55
N LYS A 485 -29.26 19.54 5.22
CA LYS A 485 -27.99 19.85 4.55
C LYS A 485 -27.39 21.18 5.00
N LYS A 486 -26.06 21.19 5.19
CA LYS A 486 -25.33 22.35 5.76
C LYS A 486 -24.21 22.90 4.89
N PHE A 487 -23.70 22.12 3.95
CA PHE A 487 -22.51 22.45 3.18
C PHE A 487 -22.80 22.30 1.69
N PHE A 488 -22.40 23.30 0.90
CA PHE A 488 -22.75 23.48 -0.50
C PHE A 488 -21.48 23.95 -1.23
N HIS A 489 -21.18 23.35 -2.38
CA HIS A 489 -20.07 23.72 -3.25
C HIS A 489 -20.55 23.81 -4.70
N ASN A 490 -19.78 24.50 -5.56
CA ASN A 490 -20.00 24.60 -7.02
C ASN A 490 -21.41 25.04 -7.46
N CYS A 491 -22.10 25.79 -6.59
CA CYS A 491 -23.40 26.41 -6.84
C CYS A 491 -23.27 27.70 -7.68
N PRO A 492 -24.38 28.30 -8.17
CA PRO A 492 -25.66 27.64 -8.41
C PRO A 492 -25.56 26.51 -9.44
N VAL A 493 -26.55 25.61 -9.41
CA VAL A 493 -26.85 24.59 -10.43
C VAL A 493 -27.98 25.13 -11.31
N ASP A 494 -27.92 24.95 -12.63
CA ASP A 494 -28.93 25.47 -13.58
C ASP A 494 -29.19 24.46 -14.70
N ILE A 495 -30.43 24.36 -15.20
CA ILE A 495 -30.78 23.40 -16.26
C ILE A 495 -30.12 23.70 -17.62
N ASN A 496 -29.59 24.92 -17.81
CA ASN A 496 -28.85 25.31 -19.00
C ASN A 496 -27.35 24.96 -18.91
N ASP A 497 -26.91 24.35 -17.81
CA ASP A 497 -25.56 23.81 -17.64
C ASP A 497 -25.42 22.42 -18.29
N ASP A 498 -24.17 22.02 -18.50
CA ASP A 498 -23.79 20.65 -18.86
C ASP A 498 -23.68 19.79 -17.59
N PHE A 499 -24.18 18.55 -17.66
CA PHE A 499 -24.18 17.60 -16.56
C PHE A 499 -23.43 16.31 -16.88
N HIS A 500 -22.60 15.85 -15.95
CA HIS A 500 -22.10 14.49 -15.89
C HIS A 500 -23.02 13.65 -15.00
N VAL A 501 -23.59 12.59 -15.55
CA VAL A 501 -24.70 11.82 -14.97
C VAL A 501 -24.34 10.34 -14.91
N ALA A 502 -24.57 9.70 -13.75
CA ALA A 502 -24.33 8.27 -13.55
C ALA A 502 -25.40 7.63 -12.65
N VAL A 503 -25.79 6.38 -12.96
CA VAL A 503 -26.79 5.63 -12.19
C VAL A 503 -26.13 4.97 -10.97
N MET A 504 -26.78 5.05 -9.82
CA MET A 504 -26.24 4.64 -8.52
C MET A 504 -27.10 3.60 -7.81
N GLU A 505 -26.42 2.68 -7.11
CA GLU A 505 -27.05 1.79 -6.13
C GLU A 505 -26.20 1.63 -4.85
N PRO A 506 -26.81 1.24 -3.72
CA PRO A 506 -26.09 0.88 -2.50
C PRO A 506 -25.32 -0.45 -2.66
N VAL A 507 -24.00 -0.42 -2.40
CA VAL A 507 -23.06 -1.55 -2.61
C VAL A 507 -22.21 -1.87 -1.37
N LEU A 508 -21.87 -3.15 -1.16
CA LEU A 508 -20.90 -3.57 -0.14
C LEU A 508 -19.53 -2.92 -0.38
N HIS A 509 -18.96 -2.34 0.68
CA HIS A 509 -17.77 -1.51 0.52
C HIS A 509 -16.67 -1.80 1.53
N PHE A 510 -16.96 -1.88 2.82
CA PHE A 510 -15.92 -1.94 3.86
C PHE A 510 -16.37 -2.66 5.13
N THR A 511 -15.46 -3.38 5.80
CA THR A 511 -15.71 -4.04 7.10
C THR A 511 -15.04 -3.27 8.25
N MET A 512 -15.83 -2.62 9.10
CA MET A 512 -15.33 -1.97 10.34
C MET A 512 -15.17 -2.96 11.49
N GLY A 513 -15.91 -4.06 11.46
CA GLY A 513 -15.64 -5.25 12.27
C GLY A 513 -14.35 -5.93 11.83
N GLY A 514 -13.62 -6.49 12.79
CA GLY A 514 -12.32 -7.09 12.54
C GLY A 514 -11.65 -7.56 13.82
N ILE A 515 -10.35 -7.80 13.75
CA ILE A 515 -9.55 -8.28 14.88
C ILE A 515 -9.33 -7.17 15.91
N GLU A 516 -9.50 -7.48 17.19
CA GLU A 516 -9.23 -6.52 18.26
C GLU A 516 -7.73 -6.22 18.40
N ILE A 517 -7.43 -4.92 18.46
CA ILE A 517 -6.09 -4.40 18.73
C ILE A 517 -6.10 -3.39 19.89
N ASN A 518 -4.93 -3.16 20.46
CA ASN A 518 -4.66 -1.99 21.31
C ASN A 518 -4.12 -0.80 20.49
N ASP A 519 -3.81 0.29 21.17
CA ASP A 519 -3.28 1.52 20.56
C ASP A 519 -1.86 1.40 19.97
N GLN A 520 -1.16 0.30 20.27
CA GLN A 520 0.12 -0.10 19.66
C GLN A 520 -0.04 -1.14 18.52
N ALA A 521 -1.26 -1.31 18.00
CA ALA A 521 -1.62 -2.25 16.94
C ALA A 521 -1.37 -3.75 17.26
N GLN A 522 -1.14 -4.11 18.53
CA GLN A 522 -0.96 -5.51 18.95
C GLN A 522 -2.30 -6.24 18.98
N ILE A 523 -2.34 -7.46 18.45
CA ILE A 523 -3.55 -8.30 18.46
C ILE A 523 -3.82 -8.82 19.87
N LEU A 524 -5.07 -8.68 20.34
CA LEU A 524 -5.51 -9.19 21.64
C LEU A 524 -6.09 -10.61 21.54
N ASN A 525 -5.70 -11.45 22.50
CA ASN A 525 -6.22 -12.79 22.72
C ASN A 525 -7.51 -12.79 23.56
N SER A 526 -8.11 -13.97 23.76
CA SER A 526 -9.32 -14.17 24.56
C SER A 526 -9.22 -13.77 26.04
N GLU A 527 -8.03 -13.54 26.59
CA GLU A 527 -7.81 -12.98 27.94
C GLU A 527 -7.69 -11.45 27.93
N GLY A 528 -7.83 -10.79 26.77
CA GLY A 528 -7.59 -9.36 26.57
C GLY A 528 -6.11 -8.97 26.57
N LYS A 529 -5.19 -9.94 26.46
CA LYS A 529 -3.74 -9.71 26.48
C LYS A 529 -3.17 -9.72 25.06
N PRO A 530 -2.13 -8.91 24.77
CA PRO A 530 -1.39 -9.02 23.51
C PRO A 530 -0.81 -10.42 23.29
N PHE A 531 -0.89 -10.93 22.06
CA PHE A 531 0.02 -11.97 21.58
C PHE A 531 1.44 -11.40 21.47
N GLU A 532 2.45 -12.16 21.92
CA GLU A 532 3.84 -11.71 21.84
C GLU A 532 4.34 -11.82 20.39
N GLY A 533 4.62 -10.68 19.75
CA GLY A 533 5.15 -10.61 18.39
C GLY A 533 4.09 -10.55 17.27
N LEU A 534 2.81 -10.25 17.56
CA LEU A 534 1.73 -10.22 16.57
C LEU A 534 0.98 -8.89 16.52
N TYR A 535 0.83 -8.33 15.32
CA TYR A 535 0.25 -7.02 15.06
C TYR A 535 -0.76 -7.06 13.90
N ALA A 536 -1.74 -6.16 13.89
CA ALA A 536 -2.72 -6.03 12.79
C ALA A 536 -2.94 -4.57 12.38
N CYS A 537 -3.11 -4.32 11.08
CA CYS A 537 -3.28 -2.99 10.53
C CYS A 537 -4.20 -2.94 9.29
N GLY A 538 -4.75 -1.76 9.00
CA GLY A 538 -5.77 -1.56 7.95
C GLY A 538 -7.11 -2.23 8.29
N GLU A 539 -7.88 -2.60 7.26
CA GLU A 539 -9.23 -3.19 7.37
C GLU A 539 -9.27 -4.58 8.04
N LEU A 540 -8.12 -5.16 8.39
CA LEU A 540 -8.06 -6.33 9.27
C LEU A 540 -8.46 -6.00 10.72
N ALA A 541 -8.17 -4.78 11.19
CA ALA A 541 -8.32 -4.38 12.58
C ALA A 541 -9.71 -3.77 12.85
N GLY A 542 -10.39 -4.28 13.87
CA GLY A 542 -11.68 -3.78 14.35
C GLY A 542 -11.54 -2.56 15.27
N GLY A 543 -12.68 -1.94 15.62
CA GLY A 543 -12.77 -0.87 16.63
C GLY A 543 -12.26 0.51 16.19
N VAL A 544 -11.32 0.61 15.24
CA VAL A 544 -10.74 1.88 14.73
C VAL A 544 -11.80 2.84 14.16
N HIS A 545 -12.93 2.31 13.69
CA HIS A 545 -14.00 3.08 13.04
C HIS A 545 -15.39 2.94 13.70
N GLY A 546 -15.54 2.05 14.68
CA GLY A 546 -16.82 1.73 15.32
C GLY A 546 -17.97 1.45 14.33
N ALA A 547 -19.15 1.99 14.61
CA ALA A 547 -20.39 1.66 13.90
C ALA A 547 -20.44 2.14 12.44
N ASN A 548 -19.73 3.20 12.08
CA ASN A 548 -19.66 3.72 10.70
C ASN A 548 -18.33 4.41 10.42
N ARG A 549 -17.64 4.03 9.33
CA ARG A 549 -16.42 4.69 8.86
C ARG A 549 -16.73 5.95 8.03
N LEU A 550 -16.05 7.06 8.32
CA LEU A 550 -16.09 8.29 7.50
C LEU A 550 -15.36 8.12 6.15
N GLY A 551 -15.70 8.96 5.16
CA GLY A 551 -14.94 9.09 3.91
C GLY A 551 -13.45 9.36 4.17
N GLY A 552 -12.56 8.94 3.27
CA GLY A 552 -11.10 9.12 3.35
C GLY A 552 -10.36 8.45 4.53
N SER A 553 -11.08 7.97 5.55
CA SER A 553 -10.50 7.45 6.79
C SER A 553 -9.92 6.04 6.66
N SER A 554 -10.23 5.30 5.58
CA SER A 554 -9.65 3.99 5.31
C SER A 554 -8.18 4.07 4.89
N LEU A 555 -7.84 4.97 3.95
CA LEU A 555 -6.43 5.19 3.56
C LEU A 555 -5.61 5.72 4.73
N LEU A 556 -6.18 6.63 5.53
CA LEU A 556 -5.56 7.11 6.76
C LEU A 556 -5.34 5.97 7.77
N GLY A 557 -6.36 5.11 7.96
CA GLY A 557 -6.26 3.93 8.82
C GLY A 557 -5.15 2.98 8.37
N CYS A 558 -5.03 2.74 7.05
CA CYS A 558 -3.94 1.96 6.49
C CYS A 558 -2.56 2.55 6.81
N VAL A 559 -2.34 3.85 6.55
CA VAL A 559 -1.03 4.48 6.80
C VAL A 559 -0.73 4.58 8.30
N VAL A 560 -1.65 5.12 9.11
CA VAL A 560 -1.39 5.28 10.56
C VAL A 560 -1.16 3.94 11.26
N TYR A 561 -2.03 2.95 11.06
CA TYR A 561 -1.86 1.66 11.73
C TYR A 561 -0.79 0.79 11.09
N GLY A 562 -0.52 0.93 9.80
CA GLY A 562 0.63 0.29 9.16
C GLY A 562 1.94 0.79 9.80
N ARG A 563 2.09 2.11 9.93
CA ARG A 563 3.26 2.70 10.61
C ARG A 563 3.34 2.32 12.09
N VAL A 564 2.25 2.40 12.86
CA VAL A 564 2.23 1.98 14.28
C VAL A 564 2.56 0.50 14.46
N ALA A 565 2.06 -0.39 13.59
CA ALA A 565 2.43 -1.81 13.62
C ALA A 565 3.90 -2.03 13.25
N GLY A 566 4.41 -1.31 12.24
CA GLY A 566 5.82 -1.36 11.85
C GLY A 566 6.78 -0.85 12.93
N ASP A 567 6.47 0.29 13.55
CA ASP A 567 7.18 0.87 14.71
C ASP A 567 7.24 -0.17 15.84
N THR A 568 6.09 -0.75 16.21
CA THR A 568 5.99 -1.65 17.38
C THR A 568 6.65 -3.01 17.11
N ALA A 569 6.50 -3.56 15.90
CA ALA A 569 7.17 -4.79 15.48
C ALA A 569 8.71 -4.63 15.45
N SER A 570 9.21 -3.48 14.98
CA SER A 570 10.65 -3.16 14.98
C SER A 570 11.18 -3.02 16.41
N ASN A 571 10.46 -2.31 17.28
CA ASN A 571 10.82 -2.21 18.70
C ASN A 571 10.90 -3.59 19.37
N TYR A 572 9.94 -4.49 19.09
CA TYR A 572 9.99 -5.87 19.60
C TYR A 572 11.15 -6.69 19.01
N LEU A 573 11.43 -6.55 17.71
CA LEU A 573 12.56 -7.21 17.04
C LEU A 573 13.89 -6.82 17.70
N PHE A 574 14.15 -5.52 17.88
CA PHE A 574 15.37 -5.02 18.50
C PHE A 574 15.47 -5.38 19.98
N GLN A 575 14.38 -5.31 20.75
CA GLN A 575 14.37 -5.79 22.14
C GLN A 575 14.68 -7.29 22.24
N THR A 576 14.23 -8.10 21.29
CA THR A 576 14.52 -9.54 21.24
C THR A 576 15.98 -9.80 20.89
N ALA A 577 16.53 -9.10 19.89
CA ALA A 577 17.95 -9.16 19.53
C ALA A 577 18.87 -8.69 20.68
N LEU A 578 18.48 -7.65 21.42
CA LEU A 578 19.20 -7.18 22.60
C LEU A 578 19.15 -8.19 23.75
N LYS A 579 18.01 -8.83 24.03
CA LYS A 579 17.92 -9.90 25.04
C LYS A 579 18.84 -11.09 24.70
N GLY A 580 18.86 -11.53 23.45
CA GLY A 580 19.75 -12.60 22.99
C GLY A 580 21.25 -12.25 23.08
N SER A 581 21.61 -11.04 22.65
CA SER A 581 23.01 -10.58 22.69
C SER A 581 23.50 -10.22 24.09
N VAL A 582 22.63 -9.79 25.01
CA VAL A 582 22.97 -9.67 26.45
C VAL A 582 23.32 -11.02 27.06
N GLY A 583 22.65 -12.12 26.66
CA GLY A 583 23.06 -13.48 27.03
C GLY A 583 24.50 -13.80 26.58
N ALA A 584 24.84 -13.50 25.33
CA ALA A 584 26.20 -13.69 24.82
C ALA A 584 27.25 -12.79 25.49
N ALA A 585 26.91 -11.53 25.78
CA ALA A 585 27.79 -10.59 26.48
C ALA A 585 28.02 -10.99 27.95
N ALA A 586 26.97 -11.42 28.66
CA ALA A 586 27.06 -11.95 30.01
C ALA A 586 27.88 -13.25 30.07
N SER A 587 27.71 -14.16 29.09
CA SER A 587 28.55 -15.36 28.97
C SER A 587 30.03 -15.03 28.75
N ARG A 588 30.35 -14.04 27.89
CA ARG A 588 31.73 -13.57 27.70
C ARG A 588 32.32 -12.93 28.96
N LEU A 589 31.53 -12.11 29.67
CA LEU A 589 31.93 -11.54 30.96
C LEU A 589 32.13 -12.62 32.04
N GLY A 590 31.28 -13.65 32.06
CA GLY A 590 31.44 -14.82 32.95
C GLY A 590 32.72 -15.61 32.67
N GLN A 591 33.06 -15.82 31.39
CA GLN A 591 34.33 -16.43 31.00
C GLN A 591 35.54 -15.58 31.44
N ILE A 592 35.48 -14.26 31.30
CA ILE A 592 36.54 -13.36 31.79
C ILE A 592 36.66 -13.41 33.32
N SER A 593 35.52 -13.44 34.04
CA SER A 593 35.49 -13.50 35.51
C SER A 593 36.01 -14.82 36.09
N LEU A 594 36.13 -15.88 35.28
CA LEU A 594 36.69 -17.17 35.66
C LEU A 594 38.23 -17.25 35.53
N HIS A 595 38.88 -16.23 34.95
CA HIS A 595 40.33 -16.21 34.69
C HIS A 595 41.12 -15.29 35.65
N ILE A 596 40.53 -14.90 36.78
CA ILE A 596 41.23 -14.17 37.85
C ILE A 596 41.66 -15.18 38.92
N ASP A 597 42.89 -15.68 38.81
CA ASP A 597 43.51 -16.54 39.83
C ASP A 597 43.87 -15.71 41.08
N PRO A 598 43.23 -15.95 42.24
CA PRO A 598 43.52 -15.20 43.47
C PRO A 598 44.92 -15.47 44.05
N SER A 599 45.66 -16.46 43.54
CA SER A 599 47.03 -16.77 43.94
C SER A 599 48.11 -15.97 43.19
N GLN A 600 47.77 -15.32 42.07
CA GLN A 600 48.69 -14.44 41.31
C GLN A 600 48.10 -13.04 41.04
N PRO A 601 47.90 -12.20 42.08
CA PRO A 601 47.43 -10.84 41.91
C PRO A 601 48.35 -10.02 40.99
N GLY A 602 47.77 -9.45 39.94
CA GLY A 602 48.48 -8.62 38.95
C GLY A 602 48.65 -9.24 37.56
N LYS A 603 48.29 -10.51 37.35
CA LYS A 603 48.18 -11.11 36.01
C LYS A 603 46.72 -11.28 35.58
N VAL A 604 46.44 -10.92 34.33
CA VAL A 604 45.19 -11.26 33.63
C VAL A 604 45.56 -12.03 32.37
N SER A 605 45.33 -13.34 32.37
CA SER A 605 45.55 -14.21 31.21
C SER A 605 44.26 -14.34 30.40
N VAL A 606 44.23 -13.74 29.21
CA VAL A 606 43.09 -13.85 28.27
C VAL A 606 43.45 -14.85 27.17
N GLU A 607 43.10 -16.12 27.36
CA GLU A 607 43.19 -17.12 26.30
C GLU A 607 41.96 -17.07 25.40
N TRP A 608 42.17 -16.74 24.12
CA TRP A 608 41.13 -16.77 23.08
C TRP A 608 40.97 -18.19 22.53
N GLY A 609 40.42 -19.09 23.34
CA GLY A 609 40.30 -20.51 23.04
C GLY A 609 39.36 -20.84 21.88
N SER A 610 39.91 -21.12 20.69
CA SER A 610 39.27 -22.01 19.72
C SER A 610 39.25 -23.44 20.25
N GLN A 611 38.15 -24.17 20.09
CA GLN A 611 38.03 -25.54 20.61
C GLN A 611 39.13 -26.47 20.08
N GLY A 612 39.92 -27.04 20.98
CA GLY A 612 40.92 -28.07 20.70
C GLY A 612 41.09 -28.97 21.92
N SER A 613 41.01 -30.28 21.73
CA SER A 613 41.16 -31.26 22.81
C SER A 613 42.62 -31.37 23.26
N ILE A 614 42.84 -31.45 24.58
CA ILE A 614 44.19 -31.63 25.15
C ILE A 614 44.69 -33.04 24.84
N GLY A 615 45.58 -33.15 23.86
CA GLY A 615 46.39 -34.33 23.57
C GLY A 615 47.88 -33.96 23.54
N THR A 616 48.68 -34.59 24.38
CA THR A 616 50.11 -34.27 24.54
C THR A 616 50.99 -35.00 23.51
N GLY A 617 51.79 -34.29 22.70
CA GLY A 617 52.82 -34.96 21.88
C GLY A 617 53.53 -34.18 20.75
N SER A 618 54.59 -33.44 21.10
CA SER A 618 55.83 -33.23 20.31
C SER A 618 55.84 -32.71 18.84
N LYS A 619 56.55 -31.56 18.68
CA LYS A 619 57.50 -31.17 17.60
C LYS A 619 57.02 -30.71 16.19
N GLN A 620 57.49 -29.50 15.82
CA GLN A 620 58.19 -29.06 14.57
C GLN A 620 57.59 -29.46 13.18
N GLU A 621 57.51 -28.61 12.14
CA GLU A 621 58.11 -27.27 11.90
C GLU A 621 57.43 -26.48 10.74
N GLN A 622 58.06 -25.38 10.31
CA GLN A 622 57.94 -24.66 9.01
C GLN A 622 56.73 -23.74 8.64
N GLN A 623 57.09 -22.46 8.46
CA GLN A 623 56.89 -21.60 7.27
C GLN A 623 55.50 -21.41 6.62
N SER A 624 54.94 -20.22 6.91
CA SER A 624 54.47 -19.22 5.92
C SER A 624 54.03 -19.67 4.51
N GLN A 625 52.73 -19.53 4.21
CA GLN A 625 52.22 -19.32 2.84
C GLN A 625 51.14 -18.23 2.80
N THR A 626 51.05 -17.54 1.66
CA THR A 626 50.15 -16.40 1.41
C THR A 626 49.18 -16.70 0.27
N SER A 627 47.89 -16.46 0.51
CA SER A 627 46.87 -16.01 -0.46
C SER A 627 47.00 -16.41 -1.94
N ALA A 628 46.27 -17.45 -2.37
CA ALA A 628 45.57 -17.51 -3.66
C ALA A 628 44.54 -18.66 -3.67
N GLY A 629 43.27 -18.38 -3.96
CA GLY A 629 42.20 -19.39 -3.98
C GLY A 629 41.41 -19.37 -5.28
N PRO A 630 41.57 -20.36 -6.19
CA PRO A 630 40.79 -20.45 -7.42
C PRO A 630 39.54 -21.35 -7.29
N VAL A 631 38.47 -20.83 -7.88
CA VAL A 631 37.15 -21.41 -8.16
C VAL A 631 37.15 -22.86 -8.68
N MET A 632 36.16 -23.66 -8.25
CA MET A 632 35.25 -24.59 -8.99
C MET A 632 34.33 -25.21 -7.90
N ASP A 633 33.00 -25.14 -7.95
CA ASP A 633 32.05 -25.87 -8.84
C ASP A 633 32.12 -27.41 -8.65
N GLY A 634 31.07 -28.12 -8.19
CA GLY A 634 29.71 -27.66 -7.85
C GLY A 634 28.83 -28.73 -7.16
N SER A 635 27.51 -28.58 -7.33
CA SER A 635 26.41 -29.45 -6.84
C SER A 635 26.34 -29.78 -5.34
N ASN A 636 25.56 -28.97 -4.60
CA ASN A 636 24.69 -29.47 -3.53
C ASN A 636 23.40 -28.63 -3.50
N THR A 637 22.24 -29.27 -3.40
CA THR A 637 20.93 -28.63 -3.64
C THR A 637 20.34 -28.03 -2.38
N ASP A 638 20.26 -26.69 -2.36
CA ASP A 638 19.63 -25.87 -1.32
C ASP A 638 18.47 -25.09 -1.98
N PRO A 639 17.19 -25.37 -1.64
CA PRO A 639 16.04 -24.73 -2.28
C PRO A 639 15.86 -23.25 -1.88
N GLY A 640 16.65 -22.72 -0.94
CA GLY A 640 16.59 -21.32 -0.53
C GLY A 640 17.29 -20.33 -1.48
N LYS A 641 18.05 -20.82 -2.48
CA LYS A 641 18.80 -19.97 -3.41
C LYS A 641 17.98 -19.62 -4.66
N VAL A 642 17.29 -18.48 -4.59
CA VAL A 642 17.00 -17.70 -5.79
C VAL A 642 18.33 -17.44 -6.52
N GLU A 643 18.40 -17.74 -7.82
CA GLU A 643 19.56 -17.34 -8.61
C GLU A 643 19.76 -15.82 -8.50
N LYS A 644 21.02 -15.35 -8.51
CA LYS A 644 21.24 -13.91 -8.73
C LYS A 644 20.54 -13.55 -10.04
N PRO A 645 19.57 -12.63 -10.07
CA PRO A 645 18.85 -12.32 -11.30
C PRO A 645 19.89 -11.89 -12.34
N GLY A 646 20.04 -12.71 -13.38
CA GLY A 646 20.78 -12.29 -14.56
C GLY A 646 20.15 -10.99 -15.04
N LYS A 647 20.98 -9.96 -15.32
CA LYS A 647 20.51 -8.62 -15.70
C LYS A 647 19.30 -8.76 -16.62
N PRO A 648 18.10 -8.28 -16.24
CA PRO A 648 16.88 -8.59 -16.97
C PRO A 648 17.09 -8.19 -18.43
N ALA A 649 16.78 -9.12 -19.34
CA ALA A 649 16.92 -8.87 -20.77
C ALA A 649 16.15 -7.59 -21.10
N LYS A 650 16.83 -6.55 -21.62
CA LYS A 650 16.18 -5.25 -21.82
C LYS A 650 14.96 -5.47 -22.71
N PHE A 651 13.80 -5.05 -22.22
CA PHE A 651 12.52 -5.24 -22.90
C PHE A 651 12.60 -4.78 -24.36
N SER A 652 12.00 -5.58 -25.24
CA SER A 652 11.94 -5.31 -26.68
C SER A 652 10.62 -5.83 -27.23
N VAL A 653 9.92 -4.99 -28.00
CA VAL A 653 8.71 -5.40 -28.73
C VAL A 653 9.12 -6.32 -29.89
N PRO A 654 8.54 -7.54 -30.03
CA PRO A 654 8.85 -8.44 -31.13
C PRO A 654 8.54 -7.82 -32.50
N ASP A 655 9.37 -8.12 -33.51
CA ASP A 655 9.19 -7.64 -34.89
C ASP A 655 7.97 -8.23 -35.63
N LYS A 656 7.22 -9.13 -35.00
CA LYS A 656 6.01 -9.72 -35.58
C LYS A 656 4.91 -8.66 -35.66
N GLU A 657 4.29 -8.55 -36.84
CA GLU A 657 3.25 -7.56 -37.11
C GLU A 657 1.87 -8.22 -37.24
N TYR A 658 0.84 -7.54 -36.76
CA TYR A 658 -0.57 -7.94 -36.89
C TYR A 658 -1.42 -6.76 -37.37
N THR A 659 -2.54 -7.00 -38.04
CA THR A 659 -3.51 -5.95 -38.39
C THR A 659 -4.60 -5.80 -37.32
N MET A 660 -5.31 -4.67 -37.30
CA MET A 660 -6.40 -4.47 -36.35
C MET A 660 -7.57 -5.44 -36.59
N GLU A 661 -7.77 -5.90 -37.83
CA GLU A 661 -8.74 -6.94 -38.19
C GLU A 661 -8.29 -8.35 -37.78
N GLU A 662 -7.02 -8.55 -37.41
CA GLU A 662 -6.54 -9.75 -36.72
C GLU A 662 -6.81 -9.62 -35.21
N VAL A 663 -6.36 -8.54 -34.58
CA VAL A 663 -6.61 -8.26 -33.15
C VAL A 663 -8.10 -8.34 -32.82
N ALA A 664 -8.98 -7.77 -33.66
CA ALA A 664 -10.43 -7.74 -33.46
C ALA A 664 -11.13 -9.12 -33.41
N LYS A 665 -10.46 -10.21 -33.80
CA LYS A 665 -10.97 -11.58 -33.67
C LYS A 665 -10.79 -12.13 -32.25
N HIS A 666 -9.72 -11.72 -31.57
CA HIS A 666 -9.32 -12.16 -30.24
C HIS A 666 -10.04 -11.32 -29.18
N ASN A 667 -11.37 -11.47 -29.14
CA ASN A 667 -12.30 -10.59 -28.43
C ASN A 667 -13.09 -11.28 -27.30
N THR A 668 -12.62 -12.43 -26.82
CA THR A 668 -13.31 -13.26 -25.81
C THR A 668 -12.51 -13.35 -24.52
N LYS A 669 -13.03 -14.00 -23.47
CA LYS A 669 -12.27 -14.18 -22.22
C LYS A 669 -11.04 -15.07 -22.41
N ASP A 670 -11.20 -16.15 -23.14
CA ASP A 670 -10.23 -17.25 -23.24
C ASP A 670 -9.31 -17.11 -24.48
N ASP A 671 -9.49 -16.04 -25.25
CA ASP A 671 -8.63 -15.59 -26.34
C ASP A 671 -8.81 -14.07 -26.47
N LEU A 672 -7.92 -13.31 -25.82
CA LEU A 672 -8.10 -11.90 -25.51
C LEU A 672 -6.85 -11.09 -25.88
N TRP A 673 -6.93 -10.32 -26.97
CA TRP A 673 -5.85 -9.41 -27.36
C TRP A 673 -6.30 -7.94 -27.25
N VAL A 674 -5.34 -7.07 -26.95
CA VAL A 674 -5.50 -5.61 -26.85
C VAL A 674 -4.29 -4.93 -27.48
N VAL A 675 -4.49 -3.73 -28.05
CA VAL A 675 -3.40 -2.86 -28.50
C VAL A 675 -3.19 -1.73 -27.49
N VAL A 676 -1.92 -1.46 -27.17
CA VAL A 676 -1.50 -0.31 -26.36
C VAL A 676 -0.27 0.33 -27.01
N LYS A 677 -0.32 1.62 -27.32
CA LYS A 677 0.78 2.40 -27.91
C LYS A 677 1.38 1.75 -29.17
N GLY A 678 0.54 1.11 -30.00
CA GLY A 678 0.94 0.37 -31.21
C GLY A 678 1.58 -1.01 -30.96
N VAL A 679 1.67 -1.45 -29.70
CA VAL A 679 2.11 -2.79 -29.28
C VAL A 679 0.90 -3.71 -29.17
N VAL A 680 1.01 -4.96 -29.63
CA VAL A 680 -0.05 -5.98 -29.53
C VAL A 680 0.24 -6.89 -28.34
N MET A 681 -0.74 -7.02 -27.44
CA MET A 681 -0.65 -7.84 -26.24
C MET A 681 -1.71 -8.95 -26.24
N LYS A 682 -1.29 -10.19 -25.94
CA LYS A 682 -2.18 -11.30 -25.60
C LYS A 682 -2.32 -11.32 -24.07
N LEU A 683 -3.54 -11.38 -23.54
CA LEU A 683 -3.79 -11.07 -22.12
C LEU A 683 -4.69 -12.08 -21.39
N ASP A 684 -5.26 -13.07 -22.07
CA ASP A 684 -6.12 -14.10 -21.45
C ASP A 684 -5.43 -14.85 -20.30
N ASP A 685 -4.18 -15.31 -20.49
CA ASP A 685 -3.36 -15.97 -19.45
C ASP A 685 -2.99 -15.04 -18.26
N TRP A 686 -3.18 -13.72 -18.36
CA TRP A 686 -2.83 -12.72 -17.34
C TRP A 686 -4.04 -11.95 -16.79
N LEU A 687 -5.23 -12.23 -17.32
CA LEU A 687 -6.44 -11.41 -17.14
C LEU A 687 -6.90 -11.29 -15.69
N GLU A 688 -6.73 -12.36 -14.91
CA GLU A 688 -7.04 -12.43 -13.47
C GLU A 688 -5.90 -11.86 -12.59
N GLU A 689 -4.70 -11.61 -13.14
CA GLU A 689 -3.57 -11.00 -12.41
C GLU A 689 -3.55 -9.47 -12.50
N HIS A 690 -4.33 -8.88 -13.42
CA HIS A 690 -4.40 -7.44 -13.65
C HIS A 690 -4.90 -6.67 -12.40
N PRO A 691 -4.22 -5.59 -11.94
CA PRO A 691 -4.54 -4.93 -10.66
C PRO A 691 -5.91 -4.22 -10.62
N GLY A 692 -6.39 -3.76 -11.79
CA GLY A 692 -7.76 -3.23 -11.94
C GLY A 692 -8.85 -4.32 -11.94
N GLY A 693 -8.46 -5.59 -11.97
CA GLY A 693 -9.31 -6.76 -12.20
C GLY A 693 -9.59 -7.01 -13.70
N PRO A 694 -10.14 -8.21 -14.04
CA PRO A 694 -10.43 -8.62 -15.41
C PRO A 694 -11.22 -7.60 -16.24
N GLN A 695 -12.27 -7.03 -15.65
CA GLN A 695 -13.21 -6.15 -16.37
C GLN A 695 -12.53 -4.90 -16.95
N ALA A 696 -11.43 -4.46 -16.35
CA ALA A 696 -10.68 -3.32 -16.86
C ALA A 696 -10.00 -3.59 -18.20
N ILE A 697 -9.64 -4.85 -18.49
CA ILE A 697 -9.12 -5.32 -19.80
C ILE A 697 -10.27 -5.80 -20.69
N MET A 698 -11.28 -6.50 -20.13
CA MET A 698 -12.45 -6.97 -20.90
C MET A 698 -13.24 -5.82 -21.55
N ASN A 699 -13.15 -4.60 -21.03
CA ASN A 699 -13.72 -3.42 -21.67
C ASN A 699 -13.06 -3.06 -23.03
N PHE A 700 -11.95 -3.70 -23.41
CA PHE A 700 -11.13 -3.38 -24.60
C PHE A 700 -10.72 -4.60 -25.45
N MET A 701 -11.30 -5.79 -25.23
CA MET A 701 -10.98 -6.98 -26.02
C MET A 701 -11.16 -6.72 -27.52
N GLY A 702 -10.16 -7.10 -28.32
CA GLY A 702 -10.11 -6.91 -29.76
C GLY A 702 -9.93 -5.46 -30.23
N ARG A 703 -9.49 -4.53 -29.36
CA ARG A 703 -9.39 -3.09 -29.67
C ARG A 703 -8.07 -2.47 -29.18
N ASP A 704 -7.84 -1.24 -29.66
CA ASP A 704 -6.85 -0.34 -29.07
C ASP A 704 -7.42 0.24 -27.75
N ALA A 705 -6.56 0.34 -26.74
CA ALA A 705 -6.82 0.84 -25.39
C ALA A 705 -5.76 1.86 -24.94
N THR A 706 -5.05 2.48 -25.90
CA THR A 706 -3.94 3.41 -25.61
C THR A 706 -4.38 4.58 -24.73
N GLU A 707 -5.54 5.18 -25.01
CA GLU A 707 -6.05 6.33 -24.24
C GLU A 707 -6.34 5.94 -22.78
N GLU A 708 -7.05 4.83 -22.54
CA GLU A 708 -7.33 4.35 -21.19
C GLU A 708 -6.13 3.73 -20.47
N PHE A 709 -5.09 3.31 -21.20
CA PHE A 709 -3.80 2.96 -20.63
C PHE A 709 -3.07 4.21 -20.14
N GLU A 710 -2.88 5.23 -21.01
CA GLU A 710 -2.20 6.49 -20.69
C GLU A 710 -2.92 7.29 -19.59
N MET A 711 -4.24 7.12 -19.45
CA MET A 711 -5.02 7.66 -18.32
C MET A 711 -4.71 7.02 -16.95
N LEU A 712 -3.91 5.96 -16.86
CA LEU A 712 -3.73 5.19 -15.61
C LEU A 712 -2.32 4.64 -15.37
N HIS A 713 -1.54 4.47 -16.43
CA HIS A 713 -0.27 3.74 -16.43
C HIS A 713 0.78 4.56 -17.17
N ASP A 714 1.97 4.60 -16.58
CA ASP A 714 3.16 5.15 -17.22
C ASP A 714 3.78 4.07 -18.12
N ASP A 715 4.52 4.46 -19.16
CA ASP A 715 5.05 3.53 -20.18
C ASP A 715 5.88 2.36 -19.60
N GLU A 716 6.56 2.57 -18.46
CA GLU A 716 7.30 1.52 -17.72
C GLU A 716 6.45 0.32 -17.28
N VAL A 717 5.12 0.46 -17.19
CA VAL A 717 4.24 -0.58 -16.64
C VAL A 717 4.22 -1.84 -17.52
N ILE A 718 4.27 -1.71 -18.85
CA ILE A 718 4.30 -2.87 -19.76
C ILE A 718 5.66 -3.59 -19.69
N PRO A 719 6.82 -2.91 -19.88
CA PRO A 719 8.15 -3.51 -19.68
C PRO A 719 8.35 -4.16 -18.32
N LYS A 720 7.83 -3.57 -17.23
CA LYS A 720 8.07 -4.04 -15.86
C LYS A 720 7.14 -5.15 -15.40
N TYR A 721 5.84 -5.06 -15.70
CA TYR A 721 4.82 -5.97 -15.13
C TYR A 721 4.16 -6.92 -16.13
N ALA A 722 4.20 -6.63 -17.44
CA ALA A 722 3.59 -7.47 -18.48
C ALA A 722 4.49 -7.77 -19.70
N PRO A 723 5.84 -7.88 -19.59
CA PRO A 723 6.71 -7.99 -20.77
C PRO A 723 6.47 -9.27 -21.58
N ALA A 724 6.12 -10.38 -20.92
CA ALA A 724 5.84 -11.66 -21.57
C ALA A 724 4.50 -11.68 -22.34
N GLN A 725 3.62 -10.70 -22.11
CA GLN A 725 2.31 -10.60 -22.76
C GLN A 725 2.39 -9.90 -24.13
N VAL A 726 3.52 -9.27 -24.44
CA VAL A 726 3.76 -8.52 -25.67
C VAL A 726 4.15 -9.48 -26.80
N ILE A 727 3.24 -9.64 -27.78
CA ILE A 727 3.36 -10.64 -28.86
C ILE A 727 3.76 -10.05 -30.22
N GLY A 728 3.87 -8.71 -30.33
CA GLY A 728 4.28 -8.01 -31.54
C GLY A 728 3.83 -6.54 -31.58
N ARG A 729 3.75 -5.97 -32.80
CA ARG A 729 3.30 -4.59 -33.07
C ARG A 729 2.16 -4.53 -34.10
N VAL A 730 1.42 -3.42 -34.13
CA VAL A 730 0.39 -3.19 -35.15
C VAL A 730 1.03 -2.77 -36.47
N LYS A 731 0.66 -3.45 -37.55
CA LYS A 731 1.20 -3.26 -38.88
C LYS A 731 0.92 -1.84 -39.40
N GLY A 732 1.98 -1.09 -39.70
CA GLY A 732 1.90 0.28 -40.20
C GLY A 732 1.62 1.36 -39.14
N GLN A 733 1.41 0.98 -37.88
CA GLN A 733 1.33 1.92 -36.75
C GLN A 733 2.72 2.10 -36.14
N LYS A 734 3.08 3.34 -35.78
CA LYS A 734 4.32 3.58 -35.04
C LYS A 734 4.11 3.13 -33.59
N VAL A 735 5.03 2.31 -33.06
CA VAL A 735 5.10 2.06 -31.61
C VAL A 735 5.46 3.37 -30.90
N THR A 736 4.66 3.72 -29.89
CA THR A 736 4.79 4.94 -29.07
C THR A 736 5.08 4.65 -27.60
N LEU A 737 5.27 3.38 -27.25
CA LEU A 737 5.73 2.93 -25.94
C LEU A 737 7.21 3.27 -25.75
N GLU A 738 7.54 4.02 -24.69
CA GLU A 738 8.93 4.36 -24.33
C GLU A 738 9.61 3.24 -23.50
N ILE A 739 10.92 2.98 -23.73
CA ILE A 739 11.65 1.73 -23.32
C ILE A 739 13.09 1.99 -22.86
#